data_AF-A0A1M4VMI5-F1
#
_entry.id   AF-A0A1M4VMI5-F1
#
_cell.length_a   1.000
_cell.length_b   1.000
_cell.length_c   1.000
_cell.angle_alpha   90.00
_cell.angle_beta   90.00
_cell.angle_gamma   90.00
#
_symmetry.space_group_name_H-M   'P 1'
#
loop_
_entity.id
_entity.type
_entity.pdbx_description
1 polymer ?
#
loop_
_entity_poly.entity_id
_entity_poly.type
_entity_poly.pdbx_seq_one_letter_code
_entity_poly.pdbx_strand_id
1 'polypeptide(L)'
;MSSDKYLYNNPIEINGKRINIQQVNQFPREPRENIIYIKLDTVQAVASDIYTVKENSMGAEDYTRNKTVVLGDEAHHYSASTKSEKEDEHSWESAINTILDAREDNLLLEFTATIDLDNKNIYEKYKDKIIYRYTLDHFIADGYSKNIRRIQTSNSDENNMLNTVLLSQYRKMFAREEYGVEIKPIILFKSQRIADSNQSEENFNQMVDSLTPENLEEFITRQMQMDTIEASETLEKTFAYYISRLDEFPKIVRDIKRDFGTNRVINANDSGQSGILEKGQYEALNSLESPTNLYRVIFAVAKLTEGWDVLNLYDIVRISDPEKTTGTKNATNAEAQLIGRGARYNPFEMNQERSYIRRFEDGNKSSLFLETLHYHTINEPQYLKNLVKSLDEMNLPTGDDTKNPLIDVKLKSSFTKSNVWKTGKIYYNEAVSVPDSYYDELGKYGINNKKDIIVPWISAAQEVKYSDFVGEDGAQQHHIVVQIDERYLNKAMNRLTFFHFEHLKQYLPNLSSREEFYEKNWLNIRGRTLYARVTRSMTKDDLTPIEKLQILEVYLQEVAQQIQRGYQKMRGTNKFIGYPIKDYIQDYRKRIPDYDTGKESVYTVTQKVKRYVIKEPYFAYDSAIVNLLEKDLIDRISERVNELKDEYDEVYLIRMDENMHRESSKKDNLKLYQFDSHAREIHYSGFQPDFILYLENSDFYIQIFIEPKGTNLLEKDQWKEDIFSFINQNEGELVINEDVEGTRIKGVKFYTSNDGRNTMDQIGEIALGKPFEGLSME
;
A
#
# COMPACT_ATOMS: atom_id res chain seq x y z
N MET A 1 -2.98 27.81 -8.23
CA MET A 1 -2.37 26.64 -8.90
C MET A 1 -2.50 25.48 -7.93
N SER A 2 -3.08 24.36 -8.37
CA SER A 2 -3.13 23.14 -7.56
C SER A 2 -1.69 22.66 -7.34
N SER A 3 -1.34 22.28 -6.12
CA SER A 3 -0.04 21.61 -5.89
C SER A 3 -0.10 20.22 -6.51
N ASP A 4 0.95 19.84 -7.24
CA ASP A 4 1.09 18.52 -7.88
C ASP A 4 1.11 17.36 -6.85
N LYS A 5 1.18 17.67 -5.55
CA LYS A 5 1.13 16.69 -4.45
C LYS A 5 -0.24 16.12 -4.16
N TYR A 6 -1.33 16.84 -4.50
CA TYR A 6 -2.67 16.43 -4.06
C TYR A 6 -3.36 15.53 -5.09
N LEU A 7 -3.91 14.42 -4.60
CA LEU A 7 -4.59 13.37 -5.40
C LEU A 7 -5.90 13.83 -6.06
N TYR A 8 -6.51 14.93 -5.60
CA TYR A 8 -7.83 15.34 -6.07
C TYR A 8 -7.73 16.27 -7.28
N ASN A 9 -8.23 15.78 -8.41
CA ASN A 9 -8.48 16.61 -9.58
C ASN A 9 -9.74 17.46 -9.34
N ASN A 10 -9.60 18.78 -9.50
CA ASN A 10 -10.77 19.66 -9.54
C ASN A 10 -11.44 19.56 -10.91
N PRO A 11 -12.79 19.52 -10.99
CA PRO A 11 -13.75 19.65 -9.89
C PRO A 11 -14.04 18.33 -9.15
N ILE A 12 -14.30 18.44 -7.84
CA ILE A 12 -14.80 17.31 -7.02
C ILE A 12 -16.26 17.05 -7.39
N GLU A 13 -16.61 15.78 -7.63
CA GLU A 13 -17.98 15.35 -7.92
C GLU A 13 -18.41 14.25 -6.96
N ILE A 14 -19.54 14.47 -6.27
CA ILE A 14 -20.14 13.51 -5.36
C ILE A 14 -21.62 13.41 -5.72
N ASN A 15 -22.10 12.20 -6.03
CA ASN A 15 -23.51 11.95 -6.35
C ASN A 15 -24.05 12.84 -7.49
N GLY A 16 -23.23 13.02 -8.54
CA GLY A 16 -23.56 13.85 -9.71
C GLY A 16 -23.64 15.35 -9.42
N LYS A 17 -23.27 15.77 -8.20
CA LYS A 17 -23.19 17.17 -7.82
C LYS A 17 -21.74 17.59 -7.85
N ARG A 18 -21.46 18.66 -8.60
CA ARG A 18 -20.17 19.34 -8.54
C ARG A 18 -20.07 20.04 -7.20
N ILE A 19 -19.16 19.59 -6.37
CA ILE A 19 -18.93 20.11 -5.05
C ILE A 19 -17.81 21.14 -5.14
N ASN A 20 -18.09 22.36 -4.68
CA ASN A 20 -17.07 23.37 -4.50
C ASN A 20 -16.60 23.36 -3.04
N ILE A 21 -15.30 23.46 -2.82
CA ILE A 21 -14.73 23.64 -1.48
C ILE A 21 -14.38 25.12 -1.33
N GLN A 22 -14.96 25.76 -0.33
CA GLN A 22 -14.73 27.17 -0.03
C GLN A 22 -14.17 27.32 1.39
N GLN A 23 -12.93 27.79 1.49
CA GLN A 23 -12.37 28.18 2.78
C GLN A 23 -13.05 29.46 3.29
N VAL A 24 -13.49 29.46 4.55
CA VAL A 24 -14.17 30.59 5.20
C VAL A 24 -13.65 30.78 6.63
N ASN A 25 -13.72 32.01 7.13
CA ASN A 25 -13.43 32.31 8.54
C ASN A 25 -14.67 32.11 9.43
N GLN A 26 -15.86 32.23 8.85
CA GLN A 26 -17.15 31.99 9.50
C GLN A 26 -18.07 31.25 8.54
N PHE A 27 -18.89 30.35 9.06
CA PHE A 27 -19.91 29.70 8.25
C PHE A 27 -20.99 30.70 7.85
N PRO A 28 -21.44 30.67 6.59
CA PRO A 28 -22.52 31.54 6.15
C PRO A 28 -23.81 31.21 6.93
N ARG A 29 -24.57 32.25 7.26
CA ARG A 29 -25.91 32.08 7.86
C ARG A 29 -26.85 31.30 6.96
N GLU A 30 -26.69 31.46 5.64
CA GLU A 30 -27.44 30.74 4.61
C GLU A 30 -26.44 30.01 3.70
N PRO A 31 -26.15 28.73 3.96
CA PRO A 31 -25.25 27.94 3.12
C PRO A 31 -25.87 27.71 1.74
N ARG A 32 -25.03 27.72 0.70
CA ARG A 32 -25.47 27.38 -0.66
C ARG A 32 -25.36 25.88 -0.91
N GLU A 33 -26.25 25.35 -1.74
CA GLU A 33 -26.16 23.95 -2.15
C GLU A 33 -24.85 23.64 -2.90
N ASN A 34 -24.35 22.42 -2.70
CA ASN A 34 -23.17 21.87 -3.38
C ASN A 34 -21.86 22.65 -3.07
N ILE A 35 -21.80 23.35 -1.95
CA ILE A 35 -20.59 23.97 -1.43
C ILE A 35 -20.27 23.37 -0.06
N ILE A 36 -19.05 22.86 0.10
CA ILE A 36 -18.49 22.51 1.41
C ILE A 36 -17.71 23.73 1.89
N TYR A 37 -18.15 24.28 3.02
CA TYR A 37 -17.45 25.36 3.70
C TYR A 37 -16.44 24.76 4.67
N ILE A 38 -15.17 25.17 4.56
CA ILE A 38 -14.10 24.69 5.45
C ILE A 38 -13.58 25.89 6.25
N LYS A 39 -13.65 25.80 7.58
CA LYS A 39 -12.92 26.69 8.50
C LYS A 39 -11.66 25.96 8.94
N LEU A 40 -10.49 26.54 8.67
CA LEU A 40 -9.20 26.05 9.19
C LEU A 40 -8.83 26.91 10.38
N ASP A 41 -8.67 26.31 11.55
CA ASP A 41 -8.41 27.04 12.78
C ASP A 41 -7.65 26.19 13.80
N THR A 42 -7.00 26.84 14.76
CA THR A 42 -6.32 26.13 15.84
C THR A 42 -7.29 25.79 16.96
N VAL A 43 -6.98 24.74 17.71
CA VAL A 43 -7.70 24.34 18.93
C VAL A 43 -7.92 25.51 19.89
N GLN A 44 -6.89 26.31 20.14
CA GLN A 44 -6.94 27.44 21.07
C GLN A 44 -7.81 28.57 20.53
N ALA A 45 -7.78 28.82 19.23
CA ALA A 45 -8.61 29.83 18.59
C ALA A 45 -10.09 29.43 18.62
N VAL A 46 -10.42 28.16 18.32
CA VAL A 46 -11.80 27.65 18.43
C VAL A 46 -12.31 27.74 19.88
N ALA A 47 -11.52 27.30 20.86
CA ALA A 47 -11.90 27.41 22.27
C ALA A 47 -12.10 28.89 22.67
N SER A 48 -11.19 29.77 22.25
CA SER A 48 -11.34 31.20 22.51
C SER A 48 -12.59 31.79 21.83
N ASP A 49 -12.89 31.42 20.59
CA ASP A 49 -14.07 31.89 19.86
C ASP A 49 -15.38 31.48 20.57
N ILE A 50 -15.41 30.31 21.22
CA ILE A 50 -16.55 29.80 21.97
C ILE A 50 -16.70 30.49 23.33
N TYR A 51 -15.60 30.66 24.08
CA TYR A 51 -15.65 31.16 25.47
C TYR A 51 -15.50 32.68 25.60
N THR A 52 -15.08 33.38 24.55
CA THR A 52 -14.89 34.84 24.57
C THR A 52 -15.68 35.52 23.47
N VAL A 53 -16.43 36.56 23.82
CA VAL A 53 -17.20 37.35 22.86
C VAL A 53 -16.24 38.22 22.04
N LYS A 54 -16.14 37.95 20.75
CA LYS A 54 -15.37 38.74 19.78
C LYS A 54 -16.24 39.06 18.56
N GLU A 55 -16.00 40.22 17.96
CA GLU A 55 -16.60 40.50 16.66
C GLU A 55 -15.94 39.63 15.57
N ASN A 56 -16.73 39.08 14.66
CA ASN A 56 -16.28 38.23 13.55
C ASN A 56 -15.67 36.86 13.95
N SER A 57 -15.99 36.32 15.14
CA SER A 57 -15.72 34.92 15.53
C SER A 57 -16.97 34.04 15.40
N MET A 58 -16.83 32.71 15.53
CA MET A 58 -17.97 31.80 15.63
C MET A 58 -18.17 31.35 17.08
N GLY A 59 -19.26 31.81 17.71
CA GLY A 59 -19.61 31.39 19.06
C GLY A 59 -20.34 30.05 19.10
N ALA A 60 -20.62 29.54 20.31
CA ALA A 60 -21.35 28.28 20.51
C ALA A 60 -22.69 28.23 19.72
N GLU A 61 -23.45 29.33 19.73
CA GLU A 61 -24.74 29.41 19.02
C GLU A 61 -24.61 29.25 17.50
N ASP A 62 -23.48 29.64 16.89
CA ASP A 62 -23.33 29.55 15.44
C ASP A 62 -23.23 28.10 14.94
N TYR A 63 -22.75 27.19 15.80
CA TYR A 63 -22.68 25.75 15.52
C TYR A 63 -24.05 25.05 15.59
N THR A 64 -25.08 25.69 16.15
CA THR A 64 -26.46 25.16 16.16
C THR A 64 -27.13 25.27 14.78
N ARG A 65 -26.67 26.20 13.93
CA ARG A 65 -27.33 26.57 12.67
C ARG A 65 -27.16 25.52 11.58
N ASN A 66 -25.95 24.99 11.43
CA ASN A 66 -25.56 24.14 10.31
C ASN A 66 -24.96 22.83 10.81
N LYS A 67 -25.21 21.74 10.06
CA LYS A 67 -24.53 20.46 10.29
C LYS A 67 -23.02 20.66 10.16
N THR A 68 -22.28 20.25 11.17
CA THR A 68 -20.84 20.49 11.26
C THR A 68 -20.11 19.17 11.45
N VAL A 69 -19.09 18.96 10.62
CA VAL A 69 -18.12 17.89 10.82
C VAL A 69 -16.82 18.54 11.28
N VAL A 70 -16.35 18.15 12.46
CA VAL A 70 -15.04 18.56 12.97
C VAL A 70 -14.02 17.50 12.56
N LEU A 71 -12.98 17.94 11.86
CA LEU A 71 -11.84 17.10 11.51
C LEU A 71 -10.70 17.45 12.47
N GLY A 72 -10.45 16.58 13.45
CA GLY A 72 -9.37 16.74 14.41
C GLY A 72 -8.11 16.07 13.91
N ASP A 73 -7.10 16.85 13.54
CA ASP A 73 -5.79 16.31 13.18
C ASP A 73 -4.88 16.20 14.41
N GLU A 74 -4.02 15.19 14.42
CA GLU A 74 -3.13 14.82 15.53
C GLU A 74 -3.83 14.69 16.91
N ALA A 75 -5.00 14.05 16.94
CA ALA A 75 -5.90 14.00 18.10
C ALA A 75 -5.28 13.53 19.44
N HIS A 76 -4.21 12.73 19.38
CA HIS A 76 -3.46 12.24 20.54
C HIS A 76 -2.87 13.34 21.43
N HIS A 77 -2.58 14.53 20.90
CA HIS A 77 -2.06 15.66 21.69
C HIS A 77 -3.09 16.22 22.66
N TYR A 78 -4.38 15.99 22.41
CA TYR A 78 -5.46 16.64 23.15
C TYR A 78 -6.05 15.80 24.27
N SER A 79 -5.84 14.48 24.25
CA SER A 79 -6.42 13.51 25.19
C SER A 79 -5.56 13.20 26.41
N ALA A 80 -4.37 13.81 26.51
CA ALA A 80 -3.35 13.50 27.53
C ALA A 80 -3.52 14.27 28.87
N SER A 81 -4.59 15.04 29.04
CA SER A 81 -4.78 15.90 30.22
C SER A 81 -5.32 15.13 31.42
N THR A 82 -4.44 14.56 32.24
CA THR A 82 -4.75 14.20 33.64
C THR A 82 -4.47 15.40 34.56
N LYS A 83 -5.12 16.54 34.33
CA LYS A 83 -5.05 17.71 35.22
C LYS A 83 -6.42 18.05 35.78
N SER A 84 -6.43 18.61 36.98
CA SER A 84 -7.59 18.75 37.88
C SER A 84 -8.83 19.42 37.27
N GLU A 85 -10.00 18.91 37.65
CA GLU A 85 -11.39 19.24 37.24
C GLU A 85 -11.78 20.72 37.06
N LYS A 86 -10.97 21.70 37.49
CA LYS A 86 -11.25 23.14 37.33
C LYS A 86 -10.60 23.81 36.11
N GLU A 87 -9.58 23.21 35.50
CA GLU A 87 -9.04 23.66 34.20
C GLU A 87 -9.79 23.03 33.01
N ASP A 88 -10.58 21.98 33.26
CA ASP A 88 -11.28 21.21 32.22
C ASP A 88 -12.47 21.93 31.57
N GLU A 89 -13.12 22.88 32.26
CA GLU A 89 -14.29 23.62 31.72
C GLU A 89 -13.94 24.44 30.46
N HIS A 90 -12.68 24.86 30.30
CA HIS A 90 -12.17 25.56 29.12
C HIS A 90 -11.17 24.74 28.29
N SER A 91 -11.14 23.42 28.48
CA SER A 91 -10.32 22.52 27.68
C SER A 91 -10.81 22.44 26.23
N TRP A 92 -9.93 22.01 25.32
CA TRP A 92 -10.30 21.69 23.94
C TRP A 92 -11.43 20.67 23.87
N GLU A 93 -11.40 19.65 24.73
CA GLU A 93 -12.47 18.63 24.78
C GLU A 93 -13.82 19.28 25.07
N SER A 94 -13.85 20.23 26.01
CA SER A 94 -15.07 21.02 26.31
C SER A 94 -15.54 21.87 25.11
N ALA A 95 -14.60 22.49 24.37
CA ALA A 95 -14.92 23.27 23.18
C ALA A 95 -15.48 22.40 22.03
N ILE A 96 -14.89 21.22 21.80
CA ILE A 96 -15.38 20.25 20.82
C ILE A 96 -16.73 19.68 21.25
N ASN A 97 -16.90 19.31 22.51
CA ASN A 97 -18.18 18.86 23.03
C ASN A 97 -19.24 19.95 22.87
N THR A 98 -18.91 21.22 23.09
CA THR A 98 -19.84 22.34 22.82
C THR A 98 -20.28 22.37 21.35
N ILE A 99 -19.37 22.10 20.40
CA ILE A 99 -19.73 22.01 18.97
C ILE A 99 -20.59 20.76 18.71
N LEU A 100 -20.20 19.60 19.25
CA LEU A 100 -20.92 18.35 19.03
C LEU A 100 -22.32 18.38 19.65
N ASP A 101 -22.46 18.89 20.87
CA ASP A 101 -23.73 18.99 21.59
C ASP A 101 -24.65 20.08 21.01
N ALA A 102 -24.13 20.99 20.18
CA ALA A 102 -24.93 22.01 19.52
C ALA A 102 -25.98 21.40 18.58
N ARG A 103 -25.73 20.20 18.02
CA ARG A 103 -26.69 19.44 17.21
C ARG A 103 -26.39 17.94 17.26
N GLU A 104 -27.43 17.11 17.36
CA GLU A 104 -27.28 15.64 17.37
C GLU A 104 -26.61 15.07 16.12
N ASP A 105 -26.68 15.77 14.98
CA ASP A 105 -26.09 15.36 13.70
C ASP A 105 -24.67 15.91 13.45
N ASN A 106 -24.06 16.57 14.43
CA ASN A 106 -22.66 16.98 14.36
C ASN A 106 -21.74 15.79 14.60
N LEU A 107 -20.63 15.73 13.84
CA LEU A 107 -19.71 14.60 13.86
C LEU A 107 -18.28 15.07 14.14
N LEU A 108 -17.53 14.24 14.86
CA LEU A 108 -16.09 14.38 15.05
C LEU A 108 -15.39 13.21 14.37
N LEU A 109 -14.45 13.51 13.48
CA LEU A 109 -13.52 12.56 12.91
C LEU A 109 -12.11 12.92 13.36
N GLU A 110 -11.49 12.01 14.11
CA GLU A 110 -10.14 12.19 14.65
C GLU A 110 -9.14 11.39 13.83
N PHE A 111 -8.06 12.07 13.43
CA PHE A 111 -6.91 11.48 12.75
C PHE A 111 -5.71 11.56 13.69
N THR A 112 -4.99 10.45 13.81
CA THR A 112 -3.78 10.40 14.64
C THR A 112 -2.94 9.19 14.29
N ALA A 113 -1.62 9.39 14.27
CA ALA A 113 -0.65 8.36 13.99
C ALA A 113 -0.15 7.62 15.25
N THR A 114 -0.49 8.08 16.46
CA THR A 114 0.32 7.87 17.68
C THR A 114 -0.52 7.63 18.95
N ILE A 115 -1.73 7.05 18.81
CA ILE A 115 -2.50 6.62 19.99
C ILE A 115 -1.75 5.48 20.71
N ASP A 116 -1.38 5.72 21.97
CA ASP A 116 -0.83 4.69 22.86
C ASP A 116 -1.95 3.82 23.43
N LEU A 117 -2.34 2.80 22.67
CA LEU A 117 -3.34 1.80 23.08
C LEU A 117 -2.83 0.83 24.16
N ASP A 118 -1.53 0.84 24.48
CA ASP A 118 -1.00 0.03 25.59
C ASP A 118 -1.36 0.66 26.95
N ASN A 119 -1.66 1.97 26.97
CA ASN A 119 -2.22 2.65 28.12
C ASN A 119 -3.72 2.29 28.27
N LYS A 120 -4.05 1.56 29.35
CA LYS A 120 -5.42 1.13 29.65
C LYS A 120 -6.45 2.26 29.64
N ASN A 121 -6.10 3.46 30.11
CA ASN A 121 -7.04 4.59 30.15
C ASN A 121 -7.35 5.12 28.74
N ILE A 122 -6.34 5.15 27.87
CA ILE A 122 -6.49 5.55 26.47
C ILE A 122 -7.24 4.45 25.71
N TYR A 123 -6.88 3.18 25.92
CA TYR A 123 -7.57 2.05 25.33
C TYR A 123 -9.07 2.06 25.65
N GLU A 124 -9.46 2.17 26.92
CA GLU A 124 -10.87 2.20 27.30
C GLU A 124 -11.63 3.41 26.72
N LYS A 125 -10.96 4.56 26.55
CA LYS A 125 -11.55 5.77 25.92
C LYS A 125 -11.79 5.62 24.41
N TYR A 126 -10.91 4.90 23.72
CA TYR A 126 -10.88 4.84 22.25
C TYR A 126 -11.32 3.49 21.65
N LYS A 127 -11.36 2.40 22.41
CA LYS A 127 -11.64 1.04 21.88
C LYS A 127 -12.92 0.95 21.06
N ASP A 128 -13.97 1.66 21.47
CA ASP A 128 -15.28 1.66 20.82
C ASP A 128 -15.45 2.83 19.82
N LYS A 129 -14.40 3.64 19.61
CA LYS A 129 -14.37 4.81 18.72
C LYS A 129 -13.50 4.62 17.48
N ILE A 130 -12.64 3.59 17.46
CA ILE A 130 -11.74 3.32 16.33
C ILE A 130 -12.56 2.72 15.18
N ILE A 131 -12.76 3.51 14.12
CA ILE A 131 -13.50 3.09 12.92
C ILE A 131 -12.58 2.33 11.94
N TYR A 132 -11.32 2.76 11.83
CA TYR A 132 -10.33 2.16 10.95
C TYR A 132 -8.92 2.39 11.49
N ARG A 133 -8.02 1.42 11.29
CA ARG A 133 -6.63 1.51 11.72
C ARG A 133 -5.71 1.06 10.59
N TYR A 134 -4.89 1.99 10.11
CA TYR A 134 -3.83 1.71 9.14
C TYR A 134 -2.48 2.12 9.72
N THR A 135 -1.74 1.12 10.18
CA THR A 135 -0.48 1.32 10.90
C THR A 135 0.71 1.41 9.96
N LEU A 136 1.80 1.98 10.46
CA LEU A 136 3.04 2.20 9.70
C LEU A 136 3.64 0.91 9.13
N ASP A 137 3.54 -0.21 9.84
CA ASP A 137 3.95 -1.53 9.38
C ASP A 137 3.14 -2.02 8.16
N HIS A 138 1.80 -1.83 8.15
CA HIS A 138 0.96 -2.11 6.97
C HIS A 138 1.35 -1.21 5.79
N PHE A 139 1.53 0.09 6.03
CA PHE A 139 1.96 1.05 5.01
C PHE A 139 3.27 0.63 4.32
N ILE A 140 4.20 0.08 5.09
CA ILE A 140 5.50 -0.39 4.60
C ILE A 140 5.39 -1.73 3.89
N ALA A 141 4.63 -2.67 4.45
CA ALA A 141 4.37 -3.98 3.87
C ALA A 141 3.66 -3.89 2.51
N ASP A 142 2.73 -2.95 2.35
CA ASP A 142 2.02 -2.67 1.10
C ASP A 142 2.89 -1.92 0.06
N GLY A 143 4.12 -1.54 0.41
CA GLY A 143 5.08 -0.91 -0.51
C GLY A 143 4.92 0.60 -0.68
N TYR A 144 4.10 1.28 0.13
CA TYR A 144 3.91 2.75 0.08
C TYR A 144 5.06 3.54 0.74
N SER A 145 6.04 2.85 1.32
CA SER A 145 7.27 3.45 1.83
C SER A 145 8.48 3.08 0.97
N LYS A 146 9.53 3.89 1.03
CA LYS A 146 10.90 3.47 0.73
C LYS A 146 11.34 2.38 1.71
N ASN A 147 12.32 1.58 1.29
CA ASN A 147 13.15 0.83 2.21
C ASN A 147 13.92 1.79 3.12
N ILE A 148 14.25 1.37 4.33
CA ILE A 148 15.04 2.18 5.27
C ILE A 148 16.28 1.39 5.66
N ARG A 149 17.45 1.95 5.37
CA ARG A 149 18.75 1.36 5.70
C ARG A 149 19.58 2.33 6.52
N ARG A 150 20.35 1.80 7.47
CA ARG A 150 21.29 2.59 8.26
C ARG A 150 22.71 2.34 7.77
N ILE A 151 23.42 3.41 7.43
CA ILE A 151 24.84 3.38 7.10
C ILE A 151 25.59 3.89 8.33
N GLN A 152 26.40 3.01 8.91
CA GLN A 152 27.20 3.31 10.09
C GLN A 152 28.65 3.49 9.65
N THR A 153 29.23 4.68 9.90
CA THR A 153 30.63 4.96 9.55
C THR A 153 31.42 5.43 10.77
N SER A 154 32.74 5.28 10.72
CA SER A 154 33.68 5.92 11.65
C SER A 154 34.39 7.13 11.00
N ASN A 155 33.80 7.66 9.93
CA ASN A 155 34.35 8.77 9.16
C ASN A 155 34.11 10.12 9.87
N SER A 156 34.89 11.13 9.49
CA SER A 156 34.57 12.52 9.82
C SER A 156 33.28 12.98 9.13
N ASP A 157 32.65 14.03 9.67
CA ASP A 157 31.45 14.63 9.07
C ASP A 157 31.67 15.05 7.62
N GLU A 158 32.81 15.67 7.30
CA GLU A 158 33.15 16.08 5.93
C GLU A 158 33.21 14.89 4.96
N ASN A 159 33.86 13.79 5.38
CA ASN A 159 33.91 12.57 4.56
C ASN A 159 32.50 11.98 4.38
N ASN A 160 31.66 11.99 5.42
CA ASN A 160 30.27 11.53 5.33
C ASN A 160 29.41 12.43 4.42
N MET A 161 29.61 13.75 4.46
CA MET A 161 28.96 14.69 3.55
C MET A 161 29.32 14.36 2.10
N LEU A 162 30.60 14.16 1.79
CA LEU A 162 31.04 13.83 0.44
C LEU A 162 30.54 12.46 -0.02
N ASN A 163 30.58 11.43 0.84
CA ASN A 163 29.99 10.11 0.55
C ASN A 163 28.50 10.23 0.17
N THR A 164 27.76 11.06 0.90
CA THR A 164 26.32 11.26 0.67
C THR A 164 26.06 12.04 -0.62
N VAL A 165 26.89 13.05 -0.94
CA VAL A 165 26.83 13.77 -2.22
C VAL A 165 27.05 12.81 -3.38
N LEU A 166 28.06 11.93 -3.28
CA LEU A 166 28.35 10.93 -4.30
C LEU A 166 27.22 9.92 -4.46
N LEU A 167 26.64 9.42 -3.37
CA LEU A 167 25.50 8.52 -3.41
C LEU A 167 24.26 9.19 -4.04
N SER A 168 23.96 10.43 -3.65
CA SER A 168 22.86 11.23 -4.19
C SER A 168 23.03 11.53 -5.68
N GLN A 169 24.26 11.76 -6.14
CA GLN A 169 24.55 11.96 -7.55
C GLN A 169 24.54 10.65 -8.34
N TYR A 170 25.06 9.57 -7.78
CA TYR A 170 25.00 8.23 -8.35
C TYR A 170 23.55 7.81 -8.61
N ARG A 171 22.63 7.99 -7.65
CA ARG A 171 21.18 7.72 -7.85
C ARG A 171 20.62 8.41 -9.10
N LYS A 172 20.92 9.71 -9.24
CA LYS A 172 20.45 10.52 -10.37
C LYS A 172 21.01 10.03 -11.70
N MET A 173 22.30 9.69 -11.75
CA MET A 173 22.95 9.18 -12.95
C MET A 173 22.42 7.78 -13.31
N PHE A 174 22.35 6.89 -12.32
CA PHE A 174 21.88 5.51 -12.46
C PHE A 174 20.42 5.45 -12.96
N ALA A 175 19.51 6.23 -12.37
CA ALA A 175 18.12 6.29 -12.81
C ALA A 175 17.98 6.71 -14.29
N ARG A 176 18.81 7.65 -14.72
CA ARG A 176 18.82 8.13 -16.10
C ARG A 176 19.41 7.12 -17.06
N GLU A 177 20.51 6.48 -16.69
CA GLU A 177 21.25 5.51 -17.53
C GLU A 177 20.45 4.22 -17.72
N GLU A 178 19.92 3.65 -16.64
CA GLU A 178 19.25 2.35 -16.68
C GLU A 178 17.78 2.45 -17.10
N TYR A 179 17.12 3.57 -16.76
CA TYR A 179 15.67 3.69 -16.91
C TYR A 179 15.21 4.92 -17.69
N GLY A 180 16.11 5.81 -18.09
CA GLY A 180 15.73 7.08 -18.73
C GLY A 180 14.93 8.00 -17.80
N VAL A 181 14.99 7.80 -16.49
CA VAL A 181 14.20 8.54 -15.50
C VAL A 181 15.02 9.68 -14.90
N GLU A 182 14.42 10.87 -14.84
CA GLU A 182 14.99 11.99 -14.07
C GLU A 182 14.44 12.01 -12.65
N ILE A 183 15.33 11.89 -11.67
CA ILE A 183 15.00 12.05 -10.26
C ILE A 183 15.82 13.17 -9.63
N LYS A 184 15.29 13.75 -8.54
CA LYS A 184 15.97 14.77 -7.73
C LYS A 184 16.09 14.32 -6.27
N PRO A 185 17.10 13.49 -5.93
CA PRO A 185 17.33 13.07 -4.56
C PRO A 185 17.78 14.24 -3.67
N ILE A 186 17.08 14.42 -2.55
CA ILE A 186 17.35 15.43 -1.52
C ILE A 186 18.14 14.81 -0.37
N ILE A 187 19.09 15.58 0.16
CA ILE A 187 19.89 15.26 1.35
C ILE A 187 19.49 16.20 2.50
N LEU A 188 19.28 15.64 3.69
CA LEU A 188 19.09 16.38 4.94
C LEU A 188 20.30 16.18 5.86
N PHE A 189 21.07 17.23 6.10
CA PHE A 189 22.09 17.28 7.14
C PHE A 189 21.48 17.77 8.45
N LYS A 190 21.51 16.91 9.46
CA LYS A 190 20.88 17.13 10.75
C LYS A 190 21.93 17.37 11.81
N SER A 191 21.93 18.57 12.38
CA SER A 191 22.79 18.96 13.50
C SER A 191 21.99 19.13 14.79
N GLN A 192 22.66 19.22 15.93
CA GLN A 192 22.00 19.40 17.23
C GLN A 192 21.91 20.85 17.69
N ARG A 193 22.83 21.72 17.24
CA ARG A 193 22.86 23.15 17.59
C ARG A 193 22.93 23.98 16.31
N ILE A 194 22.28 25.16 16.34
CA ILE A 194 22.22 26.09 15.17
C ILE A 194 23.62 26.49 14.73
N ALA A 195 24.51 26.74 15.70
CA ALA A 195 25.91 27.03 15.40
C ALA A 195 26.61 25.91 14.60
N ASP A 196 26.41 24.64 14.98
CA ASP A 196 27.05 23.51 14.29
C ASP A 196 26.44 23.32 12.89
N SER A 197 25.14 23.53 12.75
CA SER A 197 24.46 23.47 11.45
C SER A 197 24.98 24.53 10.49
N ASN A 198 25.16 25.77 10.96
CA ASN A 198 25.69 26.86 10.13
C ASN A 198 27.16 26.59 9.77
N GLN A 199 27.97 26.11 10.73
CA GLN A 199 29.36 25.74 10.43
C GLN A 199 29.45 24.58 9.44
N SER A 200 28.56 23.60 9.58
CA SER A 200 28.48 22.45 8.66
C SER A 200 28.09 22.87 7.25
N GLU A 201 27.17 23.83 7.11
CA GLU A 201 26.81 24.44 5.82
C GLU A 201 28.02 25.15 5.18
N GLU A 202 28.76 25.95 5.95
CA GLU A 202 29.96 26.62 5.46
C GLU A 202 31.02 25.62 4.98
N ASN A 203 31.29 24.60 5.79
CA ASN A 203 32.24 23.54 5.44
C ASN A 203 31.80 22.77 4.20
N PHE A 204 30.50 22.45 4.10
CA PHE A 204 29.93 21.78 2.93
C PHE A 204 30.10 22.60 1.65
N ASN A 205 29.78 23.90 1.69
CA ASN A 205 29.93 24.79 0.55
C ASN A 205 31.39 24.88 0.09
N GLN A 206 32.33 25.04 1.03
CA GLN A 206 33.77 25.04 0.74
C GLN A 206 34.25 23.71 0.14
N MET A 207 33.79 22.58 0.70
CA MET A 207 34.12 21.24 0.20
C MET A 207 33.67 21.08 -1.27
N VAL A 208 32.41 21.44 -1.59
CA VAL A 208 31.88 21.36 -2.96
C VAL A 208 32.64 22.30 -3.91
N ASP A 209 32.88 23.54 -3.52
CA ASP A 209 33.55 24.55 -4.35
C ASP A 209 35.01 24.19 -4.66
N SER A 210 35.70 23.59 -3.69
CA SER A 210 37.10 23.17 -3.81
C SER A 210 37.29 21.83 -4.53
N LEU A 211 36.23 21.07 -4.78
CA LEU A 211 36.33 19.72 -5.34
C LEU A 211 37.01 19.73 -6.73
N THR A 212 38.02 18.88 -6.90
CA THR A 212 38.73 18.65 -8.18
C THR A 212 38.65 17.17 -8.57
N PRO A 213 38.85 16.83 -9.85
CA PRO A 213 38.92 15.44 -10.30
C PRO A 213 39.94 14.61 -9.51
N GLU A 214 41.12 15.17 -9.25
CA GLU A 214 42.24 14.49 -8.58
C GLU A 214 41.90 14.21 -7.11
N ASN A 215 41.37 15.23 -6.39
CA ASN A 215 40.96 15.07 -5.00
C ASN A 215 39.79 14.07 -4.87
N LEU A 216 38.90 14.02 -5.85
CA LEU A 216 37.80 13.05 -5.87
C LEU A 216 38.30 11.62 -6.06
N GLU A 217 39.26 11.40 -6.97
CA GLU A 217 39.89 10.10 -7.19
C GLU A 217 40.64 9.62 -5.95
N GLU A 218 41.43 10.50 -5.33
CA GLU A 218 42.12 10.20 -4.08
C GLU A 218 41.13 9.85 -2.97
N PHE A 219 40.05 10.63 -2.85
CA PHE A 219 39.01 10.39 -1.84
C PHE A 219 38.38 9.00 -2.01
N ILE A 220 37.90 8.67 -3.22
CA ILE A 220 37.23 7.39 -3.49
C ILE A 220 38.20 6.22 -3.30
N THR A 221 39.42 6.32 -3.81
CA THR A 221 40.45 5.28 -3.67
C THR A 221 40.78 5.03 -2.20
N ARG A 222 40.96 6.09 -1.41
CA ARG A 222 41.19 5.99 0.04
C ARG A 222 40.00 5.37 0.75
N GLN A 223 38.78 5.81 0.44
CA GLN A 223 37.57 5.22 1.04
C GLN A 223 37.53 3.72 0.76
N MET A 224 37.76 3.28 -0.49
CA MET A 224 37.75 1.87 -0.91
C MET A 224 38.75 0.96 -0.18
N GLN A 225 39.76 1.52 0.47
CA GLN A 225 40.75 0.79 1.25
C GLN A 225 40.40 0.71 2.75
N MET A 226 39.35 1.40 3.21
CA MET A 226 38.92 1.38 4.61
C MET A 226 37.95 0.22 4.88
N ASP A 227 38.04 -0.38 6.07
CA ASP A 227 37.13 -1.42 6.57
C ASP A 227 35.65 -0.99 6.50
N THR A 228 35.37 0.32 6.49
CA THR A 228 34.04 0.93 6.34
C THR A 228 33.32 0.51 5.04
N ILE A 229 34.05 0.13 3.99
CA ILE A 229 33.51 -0.36 2.71
C ILE A 229 33.03 -1.81 2.82
N GLU A 230 33.72 -2.63 3.63
CA GLU A 230 33.34 -4.03 3.82
C GLU A 230 31.97 -4.14 4.52
N ALA A 231 31.56 -3.10 5.25
CA ALA A 231 30.33 -3.05 6.01
C ALA A 231 29.11 -2.45 5.27
N SER A 232 29.27 -1.71 4.16
CA SER A 232 28.15 -1.06 3.44
C SER A 232 28.05 -1.48 1.97
N GLU A 233 26.98 -2.19 1.61
CA GLU A 233 26.69 -2.57 0.23
C GLU A 233 26.42 -1.35 -0.66
N THR A 234 25.81 -0.30 -0.11
CA THR A 234 25.47 0.92 -0.86
C THR A 234 26.71 1.73 -1.24
N LEU A 235 27.62 1.97 -0.29
CA LEU A 235 28.84 2.73 -0.55
C LEU A 235 29.78 1.99 -1.49
N GLU A 236 29.95 0.67 -1.32
CA GLU A 236 30.77 -0.17 -2.20
C GLU A 236 30.33 -0.04 -3.67
N LYS A 237 29.02 -0.17 -3.95
CA LYS A 237 28.51 -0.03 -5.33
C LYS A 237 28.65 1.38 -5.87
N THR A 238 28.42 2.39 -5.03
CA THR A 238 28.56 3.81 -5.40
C THR A 238 30.00 4.08 -5.85
N PHE A 239 30.99 3.66 -5.08
CA PHE A 239 32.39 3.87 -5.43
C PHE A 239 32.84 3.04 -6.63
N ALA A 240 32.41 1.78 -6.73
CA ALA A 240 32.68 0.95 -7.90
C ALA A 240 32.15 1.60 -9.20
N TYR A 241 30.97 2.24 -9.14
CA TYR A 241 30.40 2.97 -10.26
C TYR A 241 31.30 4.14 -10.71
N TYR A 242 31.82 4.93 -9.77
CA TYR A 242 32.72 6.04 -10.08
C TYR A 242 34.10 5.58 -10.56
N ILE A 243 34.70 4.57 -9.93
CA ILE A 243 36.01 4.04 -10.36
C ILE A 243 35.95 3.49 -11.80
N SER A 244 34.82 2.93 -12.22
CA SER A 244 34.65 2.52 -13.62
C SER A 244 34.59 3.68 -14.64
N ARG A 245 34.60 4.94 -14.19
CA ARG A 245 34.39 6.17 -14.98
C ARG A 245 35.39 7.28 -14.65
N LEU A 246 36.64 6.93 -14.34
CA LEU A 246 37.68 7.90 -14.00
C LEU A 246 37.86 8.99 -15.07
N ASP A 247 37.69 8.66 -16.35
CA ASP A 247 37.77 9.58 -17.48
C ASP A 247 36.63 10.63 -17.51
N GLU A 248 35.50 10.37 -16.84
CA GLU A 248 34.37 11.30 -16.74
C GLU A 248 34.48 12.27 -15.56
N PHE A 249 35.50 12.15 -14.70
CA PHE A 249 35.61 12.93 -13.46
C PHE A 249 35.53 14.45 -13.67
N PRO A 250 36.15 15.06 -14.71
CA PRO A 250 35.99 16.49 -14.97
C PRO A 250 34.53 16.93 -15.19
N LYS A 251 33.71 16.07 -15.81
CA LYS A 251 32.28 16.31 -16.02
C LYS A 251 31.49 16.05 -14.73
N ILE A 252 31.78 14.96 -14.02
CA ILE A 252 31.11 14.60 -12.76
C ILE A 252 31.31 15.70 -11.71
N VAL A 253 32.53 16.21 -11.53
CA VAL A 253 32.83 17.31 -10.60
C VAL A 253 32.06 18.58 -10.99
N ARG A 254 31.96 18.90 -12.29
CA ARG A 254 31.18 20.04 -12.77
C ARG A 254 29.69 19.87 -12.45
N ASP A 255 29.16 18.66 -12.64
CA ASP A 255 27.76 18.34 -12.33
C ASP A 255 27.49 18.41 -10.82
N ILE A 256 28.40 17.91 -9.97
CA ILE A 256 28.31 18.03 -8.51
C ILE A 256 28.29 19.50 -8.10
N LYS A 257 29.22 20.32 -8.59
CA LYS A 257 29.26 21.76 -8.30
C LYS A 257 27.97 22.49 -8.72
N ARG A 258 27.38 22.12 -9.86
CA ARG A 258 26.10 22.68 -10.32
C ARG A 258 24.91 22.25 -9.46
N ASP A 259 24.90 20.97 -9.06
CA ASP A 259 23.77 20.34 -8.41
C ASP A 259 23.79 20.54 -6.87
N PHE A 260 24.94 20.87 -6.29
CA PHE A 260 25.15 21.03 -4.84
C PHE A 260 25.82 22.36 -4.43
N GLY A 261 25.99 23.30 -5.36
CA GLY A 261 26.53 24.63 -5.04
C GLY A 261 25.63 25.43 -4.08
N THR A 262 26.12 26.57 -3.60
CA THR A 262 25.47 27.40 -2.57
C THR A 262 23.99 27.73 -2.84
N ASN A 263 23.61 27.97 -4.11
CA ASN A 263 22.22 28.24 -4.52
C ASN A 263 21.32 26.98 -4.61
N ARG A 264 21.83 25.82 -4.22
CA ARG A 264 21.14 24.52 -4.10
C ARG A 264 20.99 24.08 -2.65
N VAL A 265 21.48 24.89 -1.71
CA VAL A 265 21.46 24.62 -0.27
C VAL A 265 20.44 25.54 0.40
N ILE A 266 19.64 24.98 1.31
CA ILE A 266 18.77 25.74 2.19
C ILE A 266 19.08 25.39 3.65
N ASN A 267 19.31 26.40 4.47
CA ASN A 267 19.43 26.25 5.90
C ASN A 267 18.10 26.60 6.56
N ALA A 268 17.43 25.58 7.08
CA ALA A 268 16.10 25.64 7.68
C ALA A 268 16.20 25.59 9.22
N ASN A 269 17.08 26.43 9.78
CA ASN A 269 17.15 26.65 11.23
C ASN A 269 16.16 27.75 11.64
N ASP A 270 15.45 27.55 12.76
CA ASP A 270 14.54 28.57 13.31
C ASP A 270 15.32 29.85 13.66
N SER A 271 15.03 30.95 12.96
CA SER A 271 15.63 32.26 13.16
C SER A 271 14.99 33.04 14.34
N GLY A 272 14.87 32.40 15.51
CA GLY A 272 14.63 33.08 16.79
C GLY A 272 13.21 33.59 17.11
N GLN A 273 12.88 33.53 18.40
CA GLN A 273 11.66 33.99 19.11
C GLN A 273 10.30 33.35 18.81
N SER A 274 10.04 32.78 17.63
CA SER A 274 8.70 32.21 17.34
C SER A 274 8.63 30.69 17.17
N GLY A 275 9.77 29.98 17.07
CA GLY A 275 9.80 28.53 16.82
C GLY A 275 9.16 28.11 15.49
N ILE A 276 9.17 29.02 14.51
CA ILE A 276 8.51 28.91 13.21
C ILE A 276 9.54 29.38 12.16
N LEU A 277 9.78 28.58 11.12
CA LEU A 277 10.64 28.95 9.99
C LEU A 277 10.10 30.19 9.25
N GLU A 278 10.97 30.89 8.54
CA GLU A 278 10.50 32.00 7.70
C GLU A 278 9.55 31.50 6.62
N LYS A 279 8.48 32.26 6.33
CA LYS A 279 7.43 31.84 5.38
C LYS A 279 7.98 31.36 4.02
N GLY A 280 9.01 32.02 3.50
CA GLY A 280 9.68 31.62 2.26
C GLY A 280 10.42 30.28 2.35
N GLN A 281 11.00 29.96 3.51
CA GLN A 281 11.63 28.66 3.75
C GLN A 281 10.58 27.55 3.81
N TYR A 282 9.43 27.76 4.47
CA TYR A 282 8.32 26.80 4.48
C TYR A 282 7.79 26.50 3.07
N GLU A 283 7.55 27.53 2.26
CA GLU A 283 7.08 27.36 0.88
C GLU A 283 8.08 26.60 0.02
N ALA A 284 9.38 26.87 0.18
CA ALA A 284 10.45 26.13 -0.49
C ALA A 284 10.50 24.67 -0.03
N LEU A 285 10.44 24.40 1.28
CA LEU A 285 10.51 23.04 1.82
C LEU A 285 9.31 22.18 1.42
N ASN A 286 8.11 22.76 1.30
CA ASN A 286 6.90 22.05 0.91
C ASN A 286 6.80 21.79 -0.61
N SER A 287 7.68 22.39 -1.41
CA SER A 287 7.71 22.28 -2.87
C SER A 287 8.97 21.58 -3.41
N LEU A 288 9.72 20.88 -2.56
CA LEU A 288 11.00 20.25 -2.91
C LEU A 288 10.92 19.22 -4.03
N GLU A 289 9.75 18.68 -4.35
CA GLU A 289 9.51 17.74 -5.44
C GLU A 289 9.34 18.46 -6.79
N SER A 290 8.96 19.75 -6.75
CA SER A 290 8.74 20.53 -7.96
C SER A 290 10.02 20.63 -8.80
N PRO A 291 9.95 20.45 -10.14
CA PRO A 291 11.08 20.69 -11.03
C PRO A 291 11.61 22.13 -10.96
N THR A 292 10.77 23.10 -10.59
CA THR A 292 11.16 24.52 -10.45
C THR A 292 11.89 24.83 -9.15
N ASN A 293 11.74 23.98 -8.14
CA ASN A 293 12.49 24.09 -6.90
C ASN A 293 13.86 23.44 -7.10
N LEU A 294 14.93 24.20 -6.96
CA LEU A 294 16.27 23.72 -7.28
C LEU A 294 17.09 23.31 -6.05
N TYR A 295 16.53 23.38 -4.85
CA TYR A 295 17.22 22.93 -3.64
C TYR A 295 17.43 21.41 -3.68
N ARG A 296 18.62 20.98 -3.25
CA ARG A 296 19.02 19.57 -3.11
C ARG A 296 19.54 19.21 -1.73
N VAL A 297 19.92 20.21 -0.93
CA VAL A 297 20.53 20.02 0.38
C VAL A 297 19.82 20.89 1.40
N ILE A 298 19.52 20.29 2.55
CA ILE A 298 18.88 20.96 3.68
C ILE A 298 19.80 20.83 4.89
N PHE A 299 20.08 21.94 5.57
CA PHE A 299 20.67 21.95 6.91
C PHE A 299 19.60 22.29 7.93
N ALA A 300 19.49 21.53 9.03
CA ALA A 300 18.48 21.79 10.06
C ALA A 300 18.87 21.29 11.46
N VAL A 301 18.37 21.99 12.49
CA VAL A 301 18.54 21.67 13.92
C VAL A 301 17.27 21.25 14.61
N ALA A 302 16.16 21.90 14.32
CA ALA A 302 14.88 21.50 14.88
C ALA A 302 14.26 20.40 14.02
N LYS A 303 13.21 19.80 14.55
CA LYS A 303 12.29 18.98 13.77
C LYS A 303 11.76 19.89 12.66
N LEU A 304 11.97 19.51 11.40
CA LEU A 304 11.16 20.05 10.33
C LEU A 304 9.70 19.75 10.74
N THR A 305 8.90 20.80 10.87
CA THR A 305 7.69 20.81 11.69
C THR A 305 6.68 19.72 11.30
N GLU A 306 5.70 19.47 12.17
CA GLU A 306 4.44 18.81 11.75
C GLU A 306 3.93 19.47 10.46
N GLY A 307 3.75 18.65 9.40
CA GLY A 307 3.42 19.11 8.04
C GLY A 307 4.55 19.03 7.00
N TRP A 308 5.81 18.79 7.39
CA TRP A 308 6.89 18.57 6.41
C TRP A 308 6.89 17.13 5.88
N ASP A 309 6.39 16.96 4.66
CA ASP A 309 6.34 15.70 3.91
C ASP A 309 7.09 15.84 2.59
N VAL A 310 8.23 15.16 2.49
CA VAL A 310 9.14 15.24 1.33
C VAL A 310 9.35 13.85 0.75
N LEU A 311 8.73 13.63 -0.40
CA LEU A 311 8.75 12.33 -1.07
C LEU A 311 10.13 12.04 -1.67
N ASN A 312 10.86 13.06 -2.12
CA ASN A 312 12.19 12.89 -2.72
C ASN A 312 13.36 13.02 -1.72
N LEU A 313 13.12 12.83 -0.41
CA LEU A 313 14.16 12.67 0.59
C LEU A 313 14.74 11.25 0.53
N TYR A 314 16.06 11.16 0.32
CA TYR A 314 16.77 9.88 0.16
C TYR A 314 17.90 9.66 1.16
N ASP A 315 18.44 10.74 1.73
CA ASP A 315 19.52 10.64 2.68
C ASP A 315 19.28 11.59 3.86
N ILE A 316 19.35 11.06 5.07
CA ILE A 316 19.38 11.83 6.31
C ILE A 316 20.73 11.55 6.95
N VAL A 317 21.52 12.60 7.18
CA VAL A 317 22.89 12.50 7.69
C VAL A 317 22.96 13.19 9.05
N ARG A 318 23.25 12.42 10.09
CA ARG A 318 23.54 12.97 11.42
C ARG A 318 24.96 13.53 11.43
N ILE A 319 25.09 14.82 11.75
CA ILE A 319 26.37 15.48 11.96
C ILE A 319 26.80 15.30 13.43
N SER A 320 28.04 14.86 13.66
CA SER A 320 28.59 14.69 15.02
C SER A 320 28.63 15.98 15.83
N ASP A 321 28.50 15.88 17.15
CA ASP A 321 28.96 16.92 18.08
C ASP A 321 30.28 16.43 18.73
N PRO A 322 31.41 17.14 18.59
CA PRO A 322 32.70 16.66 19.07
C PRO A 322 32.82 16.41 20.59
N GLU A 323 31.95 16.97 21.44
CA GLU A 323 32.24 16.93 22.90
C GLU A 323 31.06 16.75 23.88
N LYS A 324 29.77 16.88 23.50
CA LYS A 324 28.70 17.03 24.53
C LYS A 324 27.32 16.42 24.26
N THR A 325 27.21 15.30 23.56
CA THR A 325 25.89 14.63 23.44
C THR A 325 25.83 13.30 24.16
N THR A 326 25.10 13.26 25.28
CA THR A 326 24.51 12.01 25.74
C THR A 326 23.34 11.70 24.82
N GLY A 327 23.35 10.57 24.11
CA GLY A 327 22.25 10.12 23.25
C GLY A 327 20.98 9.84 24.05
N THR A 328 20.31 10.91 24.51
CA THR A 328 19.10 10.82 25.33
C THR A 328 17.97 10.19 24.53
N LYS A 329 17.06 9.50 25.22
CA LYS A 329 15.89 8.87 24.58
C LYS A 329 15.04 9.87 23.78
N ASN A 330 14.95 11.12 24.24
CA ASN A 330 14.18 12.16 23.54
C ASN A 330 14.78 12.53 22.18
N ALA A 331 16.12 12.58 22.07
CA ALA A 331 16.79 12.85 20.82
C ALA A 331 16.58 11.72 19.81
N THR A 332 16.73 10.46 20.24
CA THR A 332 16.55 9.30 19.36
C THR A 332 15.09 9.09 18.95
N ASN A 333 14.12 9.44 19.81
CA ASN A 333 12.71 9.47 19.45
C ASN A 333 12.42 10.49 18.34
N ALA A 334 13.00 11.69 18.43
CA ALA A 334 12.82 12.71 17.41
C ALA A 334 13.43 12.30 16.06
N GLU A 335 14.57 11.61 16.07
CA GLU A 335 15.21 11.08 14.87
C GLU A 335 14.41 9.92 14.25
N ALA A 336 13.92 8.96 15.05
CA ALA A 336 13.06 7.89 14.56
C ALA A 336 11.80 8.44 13.86
N GLN A 337 11.21 9.50 14.43
CA GLN A 337 10.07 10.20 13.81
C GLN A 337 10.44 10.89 12.49
N LEU A 338 11.61 11.51 12.42
CA LEU A 338 12.12 12.11 11.19
C LEU A 338 12.34 11.06 10.09
N ILE A 339 12.94 9.92 10.44
CA ILE A 339 13.14 8.79 9.52
C ILE A 339 11.79 8.26 9.03
N GLY A 340 10.82 8.06 9.93
CA GLY A 340 9.47 7.60 9.58
C GLY A 340 8.75 8.57 8.63
N ARG A 341 8.91 9.88 8.81
CA ARG A 341 8.35 10.90 7.89
C ARG A 341 9.02 10.89 6.53
N GLY A 342 10.36 10.77 6.48
CA GLY A 342 11.13 10.69 5.24
C GLY A 342 10.93 9.38 4.46
N ALA A 343 10.35 8.36 5.10
CA ALA A 343 10.22 7.02 4.55
C ALA A 343 9.11 6.88 3.50
N ARG A 344 8.23 7.87 3.28
CA ARG A 344 7.17 7.75 2.27
C ARG A 344 7.74 7.55 0.86
N TYR A 345 7.09 6.73 0.04
CA TYR A 345 7.58 6.42 -1.31
C TYR A 345 7.63 7.65 -2.23
N ASN A 346 8.62 7.70 -3.12
CA ASN A 346 8.77 8.76 -4.12
C ASN A 346 8.19 8.30 -5.47
N PRO A 347 6.98 8.74 -5.88
CA PRO A 347 6.36 8.28 -7.12
C PRO A 347 6.98 8.97 -8.35
N PHE A 348 8.07 8.41 -8.87
CA PHE A 348 8.65 8.83 -10.14
C PHE A 348 7.99 8.10 -11.33
N GLU A 349 7.97 8.77 -12.48
CA GLU A 349 7.44 8.23 -13.72
C GLU A 349 8.47 7.30 -14.35
N MET A 350 8.03 6.11 -14.79
CA MET A 350 8.86 5.12 -15.47
C MET A 350 7.98 4.43 -16.51
N ASN A 351 8.45 4.36 -17.76
CA ASN A 351 7.68 3.82 -18.89
C ASN A 351 6.28 4.49 -19.05
N GLN A 352 6.19 5.81 -18.84
CA GLN A 352 4.95 6.59 -18.89
C GLN A 352 3.90 6.21 -17.82
N GLU A 353 4.29 5.42 -16.83
CA GLU A 353 3.45 5.07 -15.70
C GLU A 353 4.00 5.66 -14.41
N ARG A 354 3.11 6.15 -13.55
CA ARG A 354 3.43 6.56 -12.19
C ARG A 354 2.87 5.52 -11.21
N SER A 355 3.75 4.91 -10.42
CA SER A 355 3.37 4.00 -9.35
C SER A 355 3.43 4.75 -8.04
N TYR A 356 2.49 4.46 -7.14
CA TYR A 356 2.48 4.97 -5.76
C TYR A 356 3.00 3.93 -4.76
N ILE A 357 3.36 2.74 -5.24
CA ILE A 357 4.04 1.69 -4.51
C ILE A 357 5.42 1.43 -5.14
N ARG A 358 6.37 0.95 -4.33
CA ARG A 358 7.69 0.54 -4.80
C ARG A 358 7.62 -0.44 -5.98
N ARG A 359 8.53 -0.26 -6.94
CA ARG A 359 8.63 -1.02 -8.19
C ARG A 359 9.77 -2.03 -8.17
N PHE A 360 10.84 -1.78 -7.41
CA PHE A 360 12.02 -2.63 -7.38
C PHE A 360 11.95 -3.57 -6.18
N GLU A 361 11.98 -4.87 -6.46
CA GLU A 361 12.18 -5.86 -5.40
C GLU A 361 13.68 -6.15 -5.20
N ASP A 362 14.03 -6.84 -4.11
CA ASP A 362 15.39 -7.01 -3.60
C ASP A 362 16.43 -7.65 -4.56
N GLY A 363 15.99 -8.24 -5.67
CA GLY A 363 16.84 -8.83 -6.71
C GLY A 363 17.56 -7.83 -7.63
N ASN A 364 17.02 -6.63 -7.89
CA ASN A 364 17.72 -5.62 -8.70
C ASN A 364 18.50 -4.65 -7.79
N LYS A 365 19.61 -5.16 -7.27
CA LYS A 365 20.48 -4.60 -6.23
C LYS A 365 20.84 -3.11 -6.36
N SER A 366 21.00 -2.59 -7.58
CA SER A 366 21.35 -1.18 -7.80
C SER A 366 20.12 -0.29 -7.93
N SER A 367 18.99 -0.87 -8.35
CA SER A 367 17.74 -0.14 -8.56
C SER A 367 16.98 0.08 -7.27
N LEU A 368 17.16 -0.79 -6.28
CA LEU A 368 16.71 -0.57 -4.91
C LEU A 368 17.18 0.76 -4.31
N PHE A 369 18.33 1.27 -4.74
CA PHE A 369 18.83 2.57 -4.25
C PHE A 369 17.91 3.73 -4.63
N LEU A 370 17.13 3.58 -5.70
CA LEU A 370 16.12 4.57 -6.12
C LEU A 370 14.85 4.53 -5.26
N GLU A 371 14.74 3.54 -4.36
CA GLU A 371 13.59 3.32 -3.48
C GLU A 371 14.01 3.04 -2.03
N THR A 372 15.23 3.45 -1.65
CA THR A 372 15.78 3.29 -0.29
C THR A 372 16.17 4.64 0.28
N LEU A 373 15.67 4.95 1.48
CA LEU A 373 16.12 6.03 2.36
C LEU A 373 17.30 5.52 3.19
N HIS A 374 18.41 6.25 3.18
CA HIS A 374 19.57 5.96 4.01
C HIS A 374 19.68 6.94 5.17
N TYR A 375 19.79 6.39 6.38
CA TYR A 375 20.16 7.13 7.58
C TYR A 375 21.65 6.95 7.83
N HIS A 376 22.43 8.00 7.62
CA HIS A 376 23.88 8.00 7.83
C HIS A 376 24.19 8.46 9.24
N THR A 377 24.87 7.62 9.99
CA THR A 377 25.23 7.89 11.39
C THR A 377 26.63 7.40 11.70
N ILE A 378 27.19 7.95 12.76
CA ILE A 378 28.46 7.51 13.31
C ILE A 378 28.21 6.23 14.13
N ASN A 379 29.19 5.34 14.13
CA ASN A 379 29.17 4.11 14.92
C ASN A 379 29.35 4.42 16.43
N GLU A 380 28.28 4.92 17.06
CA GLU A 380 28.19 5.15 18.51
C GLU A 380 27.24 4.11 19.16
N PRO A 381 27.76 3.05 19.84
CA PRO A 381 26.94 1.91 20.25
C PRO A 381 25.74 2.25 21.15
N GLN A 382 25.93 3.16 22.12
CA GLN A 382 24.86 3.52 23.06
C GLN A 382 23.76 4.35 22.39
N TYR A 383 24.14 5.23 21.46
CA TYR A 383 23.20 6.00 20.67
C TYR A 383 22.42 5.09 19.71
N LEU A 384 23.11 4.19 18.98
CA LEU A 384 22.48 3.22 18.07
C LEU A 384 21.48 2.33 18.80
N LYS A 385 21.82 1.83 19.99
CA LYS A 385 20.90 1.05 20.83
C LYS A 385 19.63 1.82 21.18
N ASN A 386 19.75 3.11 21.48
CA ASN A 386 18.60 3.96 21.80
C ASN A 386 17.77 4.27 20.54
N LEU A 387 18.42 4.47 19.39
CA LEU A 387 17.77 4.68 18.09
C LEU A 387 16.98 3.44 17.65
N VAL A 388 17.60 2.26 17.65
CA VAL A 388 16.95 0.97 17.33
C VAL A 388 15.72 0.76 18.20
N LYS A 389 15.84 1.00 19.52
CA LYS A 389 14.69 0.93 20.44
C LYS A 389 13.59 1.94 20.09
N SER A 390 13.94 3.14 19.66
CA SER A 390 12.96 4.17 19.27
C SER A 390 12.24 3.80 17.98
N LEU A 391 12.96 3.20 17.02
CA LEU A 391 12.41 2.68 15.76
C LEU A 391 11.47 1.49 16.00
N ASP A 392 11.84 0.59 16.93
CA ASP A 392 10.99 -0.51 17.39
C ASP A 392 9.70 -0.04 18.05
N GLU A 393 9.78 0.94 18.95
CA GLU A 393 8.62 1.56 19.60
C GLU A 393 7.65 2.17 18.54
N MET A 394 8.16 2.62 17.40
CA MET A 394 7.38 3.12 16.27
C MET A 394 6.91 2.05 15.27
N ASN A 395 7.24 0.78 15.48
CA ASN A 395 7.06 -0.31 14.50
C ASN A 395 7.69 -0.03 13.12
N LEU A 396 8.77 0.78 13.07
CA LEU A 396 9.44 1.10 11.82
C LEU A 396 10.51 0.03 11.50
N PRO A 397 10.35 -0.77 10.43
CA PRO A 397 11.29 -1.79 10.01
C PRO A 397 12.48 -1.12 9.32
N THR A 398 13.64 -1.30 9.92
CA THR A 398 14.91 -0.78 9.44
C THR A 398 15.94 -1.88 9.58
N GLY A 399 17.01 -1.79 8.79
CA GLY A 399 18.11 -2.74 8.86
C GLY A 399 19.43 -2.03 8.61
N ASP A 400 20.53 -2.69 8.97
CA ASP A 400 21.84 -2.21 8.59
C ASP A 400 22.04 -2.34 7.06
N ASP A 401 22.91 -1.50 6.51
CA ASP A 401 23.28 -1.53 5.08
C ASP A 401 24.36 -2.60 4.78
N THR A 402 24.36 -3.69 5.55
CA THR A 402 25.30 -4.80 5.42
C THR A 402 25.10 -5.59 4.15
N LYS A 403 26.14 -6.27 3.69
CA LYS A 403 26.07 -7.15 2.52
C LYS A 403 25.05 -8.27 2.79
N ASN A 404 23.96 -8.27 2.02
CA ASN A 404 22.95 -9.33 2.05
C ASN A 404 23.10 -10.21 0.80
N PRO A 405 23.88 -11.31 0.83
CA PRO A 405 24.10 -12.12 -0.36
C PRO A 405 22.83 -12.86 -0.79
N LEU A 406 22.72 -13.11 -2.10
CA LEU A 406 21.71 -14.03 -2.61
C LEU A 406 22.00 -15.44 -2.11
N ILE A 407 20.98 -16.11 -1.59
CA ILE A 407 21.06 -17.51 -1.16
C ILE A 407 20.53 -18.37 -2.29
N ASP A 408 21.37 -19.29 -2.78
CA ASP A 408 20.97 -20.29 -3.76
C ASP A 408 20.03 -21.32 -3.13
N VAL A 409 18.88 -21.54 -3.77
CA VAL A 409 17.98 -22.65 -3.51
C VAL A 409 17.95 -23.51 -4.76
N LYS A 410 18.43 -24.76 -4.64
CA LYS A 410 18.68 -25.64 -5.78
C LYS A 410 17.76 -26.83 -5.76
N LEU A 411 17.36 -27.28 -6.95
CA LEU A 411 16.63 -28.52 -7.12
C LEU A 411 17.51 -29.70 -6.71
N LYS A 412 16.93 -30.63 -5.96
CA LYS A 412 17.65 -31.83 -5.52
C LYS A 412 18.00 -32.70 -6.73
N SER A 413 19.17 -33.33 -6.67
CA SER A 413 19.56 -34.32 -7.68
C SER A 413 18.61 -35.52 -7.73
N SER A 414 18.00 -35.90 -6.60
CA SER A 414 16.97 -36.95 -6.57
C SER A 414 15.73 -36.55 -7.38
N PHE A 415 15.30 -35.30 -7.27
CA PHE A 415 14.16 -34.78 -8.02
C PHE A 415 14.50 -34.66 -9.52
N THR A 416 15.64 -34.06 -9.89
CA THR A 416 16.00 -33.88 -11.32
C THR A 416 16.31 -35.20 -12.07
N LYS A 417 16.46 -36.31 -11.35
CA LYS A 417 16.61 -37.66 -11.93
C LYS A 417 15.30 -38.46 -11.99
N SER A 418 14.25 -38.00 -11.31
CA SER A 418 12.92 -38.64 -11.30
C SER A 418 12.27 -38.66 -12.68
N ASN A 419 11.22 -39.46 -12.84
CA ASN A 419 10.39 -39.41 -14.05
C ASN A 419 9.55 -38.12 -14.07
N VAL A 420 9.04 -37.70 -12.91
CA VAL A 420 8.32 -36.42 -12.72
C VAL A 420 9.08 -35.25 -13.33
N TRP A 421 10.39 -35.13 -13.09
CA TRP A 421 11.18 -34.04 -13.68
C TRP A 421 11.28 -34.15 -15.21
N LYS A 422 11.53 -35.36 -15.74
CA LYS A 422 11.84 -35.56 -17.16
C LYS A 422 10.63 -35.38 -18.06
N THR A 423 9.47 -35.85 -17.63
CA THR A 423 8.25 -35.94 -18.44
C THR A 423 7.03 -35.30 -17.79
N GLY A 424 7.05 -35.09 -16.48
CA GLY A 424 5.93 -34.52 -15.73
C GLY A 424 5.64 -33.06 -16.08
N LYS A 425 4.41 -32.66 -15.82
CA LYS A 425 3.86 -31.33 -16.10
C LYS A 425 3.12 -30.80 -14.89
N ILE A 426 3.02 -29.47 -14.81
CA ILE A 426 2.13 -28.77 -13.88
C ILE A 426 1.09 -28.00 -14.70
N TYR A 427 -0.14 -27.97 -14.23
CA TYR A 427 -1.28 -27.50 -15.00
C TYR A 427 -1.83 -26.20 -14.43
N TYR A 428 -1.95 -25.19 -15.27
CA TYR A 428 -2.59 -23.91 -14.96
C TYR A 428 -3.62 -23.58 -16.03
N ASN A 429 -4.63 -22.77 -15.68
CA ASN A 429 -5.66 -22.44 -16.64
C ASN A 429 -5.21 -21.35 -17.61
N GLU A 430 -5.63 -21.48 -18.87
CA GLU A 430 -5.34 -20.51 -19.93
C GLU A 430 -6.12 -19.22 -19.67
N ALA A 431 -5.43 -18.07 -19.74
CA ALA A 431 -6.05 -16.76 -19.75
C ALA A 431 -6.15 -16.23 -21.18
N VAL A 432 -7.34 -15.78 -21.56
CA VAL A 432 -7.59 -15.22 -22.89
C VAL A 432 -7.91 -13.73 -22.79
N SER A 433 -7.44 -12.97 -23.76
CA SER A 433 -7.84 -11.57 -23.87
C SER A 433 -9.31 -11.50 -24.27
N VAL A 434 -10.07 -10.68 -23.54
CA VAL A 434 -11.46 -10.43 -23.86
C VAL A 434 -11.50 -9.24 -24.82
N PRO A 435 -11.85 -9.46 -26.11
CA PRO A 435 -11.86 -8.38 -27.07
C PRO A 435 -12.97 -7.39 -26.74
N ASP A 436 -12.79 -6.13 -27.14
CA ASP A 436 -13.80 -5.08 -26.96
C ASP A 436 -15.17 -5.49 -27.51
N SER A 437 -15.21 -6.22 -28.62
CA SER A 437 -16.43 -6.75 -29.24
C SER A 437 -17.23 -7.70 -28.35
N TYR A 438 -16.60 -8.31 -27.32
CA TYR A 438 -17.33 -9.11 -26.34
C TYR A 438 -18.33 -8.24 -25.58
N TYR A 439 -17.98 -7.01 -25.23
CA TYR A 439 -18.79 -6.14 -24.39
C TYR A 439 -19.89 -5.38 -25.16
N ASP A 440 -20.84 -6.12 -25.71
CA ASP A 440 -21.98 -5.59 -26.49
C ASP A 440 -23.27 -5.42 -25.66
N GLU A 441 -23.27 -5.84 -24.38
CA GLU A 441 -24.39 -5.68 -23.45
C GLU A 441 -23.92 -5.53 -21.99
N LEU A 442 -24.71 -4.85 -21.14
CA LEU A 442 -24.40 -4.66 -19.70
C LEU A 442 -24.29 -5.96 -18.92
N GLY A 443 -25.01 -7.01 -19.33
CA GLY A 443 -24.93 -8.34 -18.70
C GLY A 443 -23.50 -8.89 -18.64
N LYS A 444 -22.69 -8.58 -19.66
CA LYS A 444 -21.29 -9.04 -19.76
C LYS A 444 -20.31 -8.28 -18.86
N TYR A 445 -20.79 -7.20 -18.23
CA TYR A 445 -20.09 -6.48 -17.16
C TYR A 445 -20.50 -7.01 -15.76
N GLY A 446 -21.29 -8.08 -15.69
CA GLY A 446 -21.86 -8.59 -14.42
C GLY A 446 -23.09 -7.82 -13.93
N ILE A 447 -23.66 -6.95 -14.78
CA ILE A 447 -24.76 -6.05 -14.38
C ILE A 447 -26.09 -6.61 -14.85
N ASN A 448 -27.03 -6.76 -13.93
CA ASN A 448 -28.38 -7.22 -14.29
C ASN A 448 -29.17 -6.11 -15.00
N ASN A 449 -29.45 -6.32 -16.28
CA ASN A 449 -30.29 -5.44 -17.11
C ASN A 449 -31.65 -6.07 -17.50
N LYS A 450 -32.08 -7.15 -16.83
CA LYS A 450 -33.32 -7.89 -17.16
C LYS A 450 -34.37 -7.82 -16.06
N LYS A 451 -33.96 -7.81 -14.79
CA LYS A 451 -34.88 -7.72 -13.63
C LYS A 451 -35.22 -6.26 -13.34
N ASP A 452 -36.34 -5.99 -12.68
CA ASP A 452 -36.68 -4.62 -12.25
C ASP A 452 -35.58 -4.00 -11.37
N ILE A 453 -35.46 -2.67 -11.42
CA ILE A 453 -34.44 -1.92 -10.68
C ILE A 453 -35.02 -1.59 -9.30
N ILE A 454 -34.29 -1.89 -8.23
CA ILE A 454 -34.70 -1.54 -6.87
C ILE A 454 -33.61 -0.69 -6.25
N VAL A 455 -33.91 0.58 -6.01
CA VAL A 455 -33.01 1.51 -5.34
C VAL A 455 -33.44 1.64 -3.88
N PRO A 456 -32.57 1.34 -2.90
CA PRO A 456 -32.82 1.66 -1.50
C PRO A 456 -32.96 3.18 -1.36
N TRP A 457 -34.17 3.66 -1.07
CA TRP A 457 -34.46 5.09 -0.95
C TRP A 457 -35.17 5.37 0.36
N ILE A 458 -34.37 5.57 1.39
CA ILE A 458 -34.85 6.02 2.70
C ILE A 458 -34.68 7.52 2.70
N SER A 459 -35.78 8.29 2.77
CA SER A 459 -35.69 9.75 2.88
C SER A 459 -34.75 10.09 4.04
N ALA A 460 -33.80 11.00 3.81
CA ALA A 460 -32.69 11.34 4.69
C ALA A 460 -33.07 11.97 6.06
N ALA A 461 -34.31 11.75 6.54
CA ALA A 461 -34.78 12.17 7.85
C ALA A 461 -34.61 11.11 8.95
N GLN A 462 -34.04 9.94 8.66
CA GLN A 462 -33.63 8.97 9.70
C GLN A 462 -32.22 8.46 9.40
N GLU A 463 -31.25 8.96 10.16
CA GLU A 463 -29.96 8.29 10.33
C GLU A 463 -30.22 6.91 10.94
N VAL A 464 -30.06 5.86 10.14
CA VAL A 464 -30.03 4.50 10.65
C VAL A 464 -28.62 3.97 10.46
N LYS A 465 -28.00 3.57 11.57
CA LYS A 465 -26.66 2.97 11.61
C LYS A 465 -26.65 1.71 10.73
N TYR A 466 -25.54 1.49 10.03
CA TYR A 466 -25.31 0.32 9.17
C TYR A 466 -25.46 -1.04 9.89
N SER A 467 -25.53 -1.06 11.22
CA SER A 467 -25.75 -2.25 12.05
C SER A 467 -27.18 -2.81 12.01
N ASP A 468 -28.17 -2.01 11.60
CA ASP A 468 -29.59 -2.42 11.71
C ASP A 468 -30.10 -3.22 10.49
N PHE A 469 -29.22 -3.50 9.51
CA PHE A 469 -29.56 -4.37 8.37
C PHE A 469 -29.70 -5.86 8.74
N VAL A 470 -29.33 -6.25 9.97
CA VAL A 470 -29.29 -7.67 10.41
C VAL A 470 -30.40 -7.99 11.43
N GLY A 471 -31.19 -7.01 11.87
CA GLY A 471 -32.28 -7.22 12.82
C GLY A 471 -33.61 -7.55 12.15
N GLU A 472 -34.11 -8.77 12.31
CA GLU A 472 -35.51 -9.14 12.05
C GLU A 472 -36.43 -8.45 13.08
N ASP A 473 -36.66 -7.14 12.97
CA ASP A 473 -37.90 -6.51 13.47
C ASP A 473 -38.11 -5.07 12.93
N GLY A 474 -39.17 -4.88 12.14
CA GLY A 474 -40.15 -3.85 12.52
C GLY A 474 -40.29 -2.52 11.77
N ALA A 475 -39.69 -2.25 10.60
CA ALA A 475 -40.18 -1.19 9.71
C ALA A 475 -40.67 -1.81 8.41
N GLN A 476 -42.00 -1.90 8.21
CA GLN A 476 -42.56 -2.47 6.97
C GLN A 476 -42.20 -1.59 5.77
N GLN A 477 -41.14 -1.97 5.06
CA GLN A 477 -40.71 -1.37 3.80
C GLN A 477 -41.56 -1.91 2.65
N HIS A 478 -41.82 -1.08 1.65
CA HIS A 478 -42.40 -1.54 0.38
C HIS A 478 -41.75 -0.83 -0.81
N HIS A 479 -42.05 -1.34 -2.01
CA HIS A 479 -41.57 -0.77 -3.26
C HIS A 479 -42.62 0.19 -3.84
N ILE A 480 -42.19 1.38 -4.26
CA ILE A 480 -43.01 2.32 -5.04
C ILE A 480 -42.39 2.54 -6.41
N VAL A 481 -43.24 2.68 -7.43
CA VAL A 481 -42.79 2.94 -8.81
C VAL A 481 -42.31 4.38 -8.92
N VAL A 482 -41.11 4.58 -9.43
CA VAL A 482 -40.52 5.90 -9.70
C VAL A 482 -40.83 6.29 -11.15
N GLN A 483 -41.82 7.15 -11.33
CA GLN A 483 -42.19 7.64 -12.66
C GLN A 483 -41.20 8.70 -13.14
N ILE A 484 -40.37 8.34 -14.12
CA ILE A 484 -39.38 9.21 -14.77
C ILE A 484 -39.68 9.37 -16.26
N ASP A 485 -39.29 10.51 -16.82
CA ASP A 485 -39.20 10.74 -18.26
C ASP A 485 -37.75 10.97 -18.69
N GLU A 486 -37.52 11.07 -20.00
CA GLU A 486 -36.17 11.16 -20.59
C GLU A 486 -35.36 12.38 -20.11
N ARG A 487 -36.02 13.45 -19.64
CA ARG A 487 -35.34 14.64 -19.10
C ARG A 487 -34.61 14.33 -17.80
N TYR A 488 -35.16 13.45 -16.96
CA TYR A 488 -34.51 13.00 -15.72
C TYR A 488 -33.24 12.20 -16.02
N LEU A 489 -33.32 11.26 -16.96
CA LEU A 489 -32.18 10.46 -17.42
C LEU A 489 -31.06 11.34 -17.99
N ASN A 490 -31.40 12.23 -18.91
CA ASN A 490 -30.44 13.17 -19.48
C ASN A 490 -29.83 14.08 -18.40
N LYS A 491 -30.62 14.56 -17.44
CA LYS A 491 -30.11 15.42 -16.37
C LYS A 491 -29.16 14.67 -15.45
N ALA A 492 -29.51 13.45 -15.04
CA ALA A 492 -28.67 12.62 -14.16
C ALA A 492 -27.35 12.23 -14.85
N MET A 493 -27.39 11.76 -16.10
CA MET A 493 -26.18 11.42 -16.85
C MET A 493 -25.28 12.63 -17.14
N ASN A 494 -25.83 13.82 -17.38
CA ASN A 494 -25.01 15.03 -17.55
C ASN A 494 -24.33 15.47 -16.24
N ARG A 495 -25.00 15.21 -15.12
CA ARG A 495 -24.49 15.51 -13.78
C ARG A 495 -23.37 14.57 -13.35
N LEU A 496 -23.41 13.33 -13.81
CA LEU A 496 -22.43 12.30 -13.53
C LEU A 496 -21.35 12.25 -14.62
N THR A 497 -20.13 12.72 -14.34
CA THR A 497 -19.06 12.82 -15.35
C THR A 497 -18.71 11.49 -16.02
N PHE A 498 -18.87 10.36 -15.32
CA PHE A 498 -18.70 9.03 -15.90
C PHE A 498 -19.61 8.78 -17.11
N PHE A 499 -20.83 9.33 -17.12
CA PHE A 499 -21.82 9.13 -18.18
C PHE A 499 -21.69 10.12 -19.35
N HIS A 500 -20.65 10.94 -19.35
CA HIS A 500 -20.26 11.70 -20.54
C HIS A 500 -19.73 10.73 -21.59
N PHE A 501 -20.09 10.93 -22.85
CA PHE A 501 -19.89 9.91 -23.88
C PHE A 501 -18.42 9.52 -24.08
N GLU A 502 -17.50 10.47 -23.94
CA GLU A 502 -16.05 10.20 -23.99
C GLU A 502 -15.62 9.19 -22.91
N HIS A 503 -16.06 9.37 -21.67
CA HIS A 503 -15.75 8.44 -20.57
C HIS A 503 -16.50 7.12 -20.72
N LEU A 504 -17.77 7.14 -21.10
CA LEU A 504 -18.51 5.89 -21.37
C LEU A 504 -17.81 5.07 -22.45
N LYS A 505 -17.34 5.70 -23.53
CA LYS A 505 -16.70 5.01 -24.65
C LYS A 505 -15.40 4.31 -24.24
N GLN A 506 -14.71 4.78 -23.20
CA GLN A 506 -13.51 4.13 -22.66
C GLN A 506 -13.83 2.78 -21.99
N TYR A 507 -15.04 2.59 -21.46
CA TYR A 507 -15.45 1.35 -20.79
C TYR A 507 -16.50 0.55 -21.55
N LEU A 508 -17.23 1.19 -22.46
CA LEU A 508 -18.29 0.61 -23.30
C LEU A 508 -17.91 0.80 -24.78
N PRO A 509 -16.92 0.05 -25.29
CA PRO A 509 -16.36 0.29 -26.61
C PRO A 509 -17.37 0.07 -27.75
N ASN A 510 -18.37 -0.80 -27.56
CA ASN A 510 -19.43 -1.03 -28.56
C ASN A 510 -20.59 -0.03 -28.45
N LEU A 511 -20.61 0.84 -27.45
CA LEU A 511 -21.64 1.86 -27.32
C LEU A 511 -21.43 2.97 -28.37
N SER A 512 -22.39 3.16 -29.27
CA SER A 512 -22.26 4.11 -30.39
C SER A 512 -22.69 5.53 -30.02
N SER A 513 -23.57 5.67 -29.05
CA SER A 513 -24.07 6.97 -28.57
C SER A 513 -24.55 6.88 -27.12
N ARG A 514 -24.77 8.02 -26.49
CA ARG A 514 -25.37 8.05 -25.14
C ARG A 514 -26.82 7.59 -25.16
N GLU A 515 -27.54 7.86 -26.23
CA GLU A 515 -28.95 7.50 -26.42
C GLU A 515 -29.13 5.98 -26.52
N GLU A 516 -28.17 5.29 -27.17
CA GLU A 516 -28.14 3.83 -27.24
C GLU A 516 -28.06 3.19 -25.84
N PHE A 517 -27.44 3.85 -24.87
CA PHE A 517 -27.26 3.32 -23.51
C PHE A 517 -28.59 3.03 -22.79
N TYR A 518 -29.70 3.60 -23.26
CA TYR A 518 -31.04 3.36 -22.72
C TYR A 518 -31.68 2.06 -23.22
N GLU A 519 -31.13 1.47 -24.28
CA GLU A 519 -31.75 0.38 -25.00
C GLU A 519 -31.55 -0.99 -24.32
N LYS A 520 -32.16 -2.01 -24.92
CA LYS A 520 -32.32 -3.36 -24.36
C LYS A 520 -31.00 -4.03 -23.96
N ASN A 521 -29.94 -3.85 -24.75
CA ASN A 521 -28.64 -4.45 -24.46
C ASN A 521 -27.91 -3.71 -23.33
N TRP A 522 -28.26 -2.46 -23.09
CA TRP A 522 -27.60 -1.61 -22.10
C TRP A 522 -28.45 -1.49 -20.83
N LEU A 523 -28.81 -0.29 -20.36
CA LEU A 523 -29.61 -0.11 -19.14
C LEU A 523 -30.99 -0.78 -19.22
N ASN A 524 -31.53 -0.93 -20.44
CA ASN A 524 -32.87 -1.44 -20.70
C ASN A 524 -33.94 -0.67 -19.89
N ILE A 525 -33.77 0.65 -19.78
CA ILE A 525 -34.58 1.47 -18.86
C ILE A 525 -36.05 1.54 -19.28
N ARG A 526 -36.34 1.40 -20.57
CA ARG A 526 -37.72 1.37 -21.12
C ARG A 526 -38.41 0.01 -20.95
N GLY A 527 -37.64 -1.06 -20.73
CA GLY A 527 -38.14 -2.42 -20.58
C GLY A 527 -38.24 -2.91 -19.13
N ARG A 528 -37.94 -2.04 -18.15
CA ARG A 528 -37.86 -2.36 -16.72
C ARG A 528 -38.60 -1.31 -15.92
N THR A 529 -39.04 -1.70 -14.73
CA THR A 529 -39.62 -0.77 -13.76
C THR A 529 -38.56 -0.34 -12.74
N LEU A 530 -38.43 0.96 -12.53
CA LEU A 530 -37.61 1.52 -11.45
C LEU A 530 -38.47 1.64 -10.19
N TYR A 531 -38.10 0.91 -9.14
CA TYR A 531 -38.68 0.99 -7.82
C TYR A 531 -37.76 1.69 -6.84
N ALA A 532 -38.35 2.52 -5.99
CA ALA A 532 -37.72 3.00 -4.77
C ALA A 532 -38.23 2.13 -3.61
N ARG A 533 -37.33 1.59 -2.79
CA ARG A 533 -37.68 0.91 -1.54
C ARG A 533 -37.79 1.93 -0.43
N VAL A 534 -39.01 2.13 0.08
CA VAL A 534 -39.39 3.24 0.96
C VAL A 534 -40.10 2.73 2.22
N THR A 535 -40.27 3.60 3.22
CA THR A 535 -41.02 3.28 4.44
C THR A 535 -42.53 3.44 4.20
N ARG A 536 -43.34 2.73 5.00
CA ARG A 536 -44.80 2.53 4.83
C ARG A 536 -45.67 3.78 4.66
N SER A 537 -45.15 4.97 4.93
CA SER A 537 -45.90 6.23 4.83
C SER A 537 -45.82 6.89 3.46
N MET A 538 -44.83 6.53 2.64
CA MET A 538 -44.56 7.21 1.37
C MET A 538 -45.17 6.46 0.18
N THR A 539 -45.92 7.19 -0.64
CA THR A 539 -46.51 6.70 -1.89
C THR A 539 -45.76 7.26 -3.10
N LYS A 540 -46.08 6.74 -4.29
CA LYS A 540 -45.48 7.21 -5.56
C LYS A 540 -45.73 8.70 -5.83
N ASP A 541 -46.84 9.24 -5.32
CA ASP A 541 -47.27 10.61 -5.58
C ASP A 541 -46.57 11.62 -4.65
N ASP A 542 -45.92 11.12 -3.59
CA ASP A 542 -45.13 11.91 -2.65
C ASP A 542 -43.71 12.20 -3.16
N LEU A 543 -43.23 11.45 -4.17
CA LEU A 543 -41.90 11.65 -4.75
C LEU A 543 -41.82 12.97 -5.53
N THR A 544 -41.07 13.92 -4.99
CA THR A 544 -40.78 15.19 -5.66
C THR A 544 -39.92 14.98 -6.92
N PRO A 545 -39.94 15.92 -7.88
CA PRO A 545 -39.02 15.90 -9.01
C PRO A 545 -37.55 15.76 -8.62
N ILE A 546 -37.13 16.38 -7.52
CA ILE A 546 -35.72 16.32 -7.07
C ILE A 546 -35.39 14.92 -6.57
N GLU A 547 -36.26 14.30 -5.76
CA GLU A 547 -36.04 12.94 -5.26
C GLU A 547 -36.02 11.92 -6.40
N LYS A 548 -36.91 12.05 -7.39
CA LYS A 548 -36.88 11.21 -8.60
C LYS A 548 -35.54 11.27 -9.33
N LEU A 549 -34.96 12.47 -9.41
CA LEU A 549 -33.64 12.68 -10.01
C LEU A 549 -32.52 12.04 -9.16
N GLN A 550 -32.58 12.18 -7.84
CA GLN A 550 -31.58 11.62 -6.93
C GLN A 550 -31.61 10.10 -6.87
N ILE A 551 -32.79 9.48 -6.85
CA ILE A 551 -32.94 8.02 -6.96
C ILE A 551 -32.22 7.50 -8.21
N LEU A 552 -32.38 8.21 -9.32
CA LEU A 552 -31.73 7.87 -10.58
C LEU A 552 -30.22 8.09 -10.55
N GLU A 553 -29.74 9.15 -9.89
CA GLU A 553 -28.30 9.40 -9.68
C GLU A 553 -27.66 8.26 -8.88
N VAL A 554 -28.29 7.82 -7.78
CA VAL A 554 -27.81 6.68 -6.96
C VAL A 554 -27.69 5.40 -7.80
N TYR A 555 -28.75 5.08 -8.55
CA TYR A 555 -28.74 3.91 -9.43
C TYR A 555 -27.62 3.99 -10.48
N LEU A 556 -27.48 5.14 -11.14
CA LEU A 556 -26.46 5.32 -12.18
C LEU A 556 -25.04 5.27 -11.60
N GLN A 557 -24.80 5.76 -10.40
CA GLN A 557 -23.48 5.62 -9.75
C GLN A 557 -23.12 4.17 -9.47
N GLU A 558 -24.07 3.37 -8.99
CA GLU A 558 -23.87 1.94 -8.78
C GLU A 558 -23.52 1.25 -10.11
N VAL A 559 -24.28 1.55 -11.17
CA VAL A 559 -24.01 1.04 -12.52
C VAL A 559 -22.63 1.47 -13.01
N ALA A 560 -22.21 2.72 -12.78
CA ALA A 560 -20.89 3.19 -13.19
C ALA A 560 -19.75 2.40 -12.53
N GLN A 561 -19.82 2.20 -11.21
CA GLN A 561 -18.84 1.40 -10.48
C GLN A 561 -18.79 -0.04 -10.98
N GLN A 562 -19.96 -0.64 -11.24
CA GLN A 562 -20.03 -1.99 -11.78
C GLN A 562 -19.48 -2.07 -13.21
N ILE A 563 -19.71 -1.07 -14.07
CA ILE A 563 -19.14 -1.04 -15.43
C ILE A 563 -17.62 -0.97 -15.36
N GLN A 564 -17.08 -0.08 -14.51
CA GLN A 564 -15.63 0.07 -14.36
C GLN A 564 -14.98 -1.22 -13.85
N ARG A 565 -15.62 -1.91 -12.90
CA ARG A 565 -15.17 -3.22 -12.41
C ARG A 565 -15.41 -4.34 -13.44
N GLY A 566 -16.45 -4.25 -14.25
CA GLY A 566 -16.87 -5.29 -15.18
C GLY A 566 -16.21 -5.22 -16.56
N TYR A 567 -15.51 -4.13 -16.89
CA TYR A 567 -14.79 -3.98 -18.15
C TYR A 567 -13.41 -4.65 -18.08
N GLN A 568 -13.32 -5.89 -18.55
CA GLN A 568 -12.19 -6.80 -18.34
C GLN A 568 -11.32 -6.91 -19.60
N LYS A 569 -9.99 -6.98 -19.46
CA LYS A 569 -9.09 -7.23 -20.60
C LYS A 569 -8.61 -8.68 -20.71
N MET A 570 -8.67 -9.44 -19.61
CA MET A 570 -8.23 -10.83 -19.53
C MET A 570 -9.22 -11.63 -18.67
N ARG A 571 -9.49 -12.88 -19.05
CA ARG A 571 -10.34 -13.82 -18.31
C ARG A 571 -9.74 -15.22 -18.36
N GLY A 572 -9.83 -15.95 -17.25
CA GLY A 572 -9.49 -17.37 -17.22
C GLY A 572 -10.48 -18.22 -18.03
N THR A 573 -10.02 -19.35 -18.51
CA THR A 573 -10.85 -20.40 -19.11
C THR A 573 -10.87 -21.64 -18.22
N ASN A 574 -11.75 -22.59 -18.49
CA ASN A 574 -11.74 -23.93 -17.88
C ASN A 574 -10.70 -24.86 -18.55
N LYS A 575 -9.90 -24.35 -19.49
CA LYS A 575 -8.88 -25.11 -20.19
C LYS A 575 -7.56 -25.02 -19.44
N PHE A 576 -7.05 -26.15 -18.99
CA PHE A 576 -5.79 -26.27 -18.28
C PHE A 576 -4.68 -26.75 -19.23
N ILE A 577 -3.57 -26.04 -19.24
CA ILE A 577 -2.40 -26.30 -20.07
C ILE A 577 -1.30 -26.90 -19.20
N GLY A 578 -0.74 -28.02 -19.66
CA GLY A 578 0.39 -28.67 -19.02
C GLY A 578 1.71 -27.99 -19.36
N TYR A 579 2.38 -27.47 -18.36
CA TYR A 579 3.69 -26.84 -18.45
C TYR A 579 4.77 -27.83 -17.99
N PRO A 580 5.77 -28.16 -18.83
CA PRO A 580 6.81 -29.12 -18.46
C PRO A 580 7.58 -28.70 -17.20
N ILE A 581 7.65 -29.59 -16.21
CA ILE A 581 8.32 -29.31 -14.94
C ILE A 581 9.77 -28.88 -15.17
N LYS A 582 10.52 -29.60 -16.02
CA LYS A 582 11.91 -29.25 -16.37
C LYS A 582 12.11 -27.84 -16.94
N ASP A 583 11.08 -27.24 -17.53
CA ASP A 583 11.17 -25.94 -18.21
C ASP A 583 10.66 -24.80 -17.31
N TYR A 584 9.83 -25.11 -16.32
CA TYR A 584 9.14 -24.14 -15.46
C TYR A 584 9.52 -24.25 -13.98
N ILE A 585 10.11 -25.35 -13.53
CA ILE A 585 10.64 -25.47 -12.18
C ILE A 585 12.17 -25.37 -12.31
N GLN A 586 12.76 -24.34 -11.72
CA GLN A 586 14.20 -24.10 -11.80
C GLN A 586 14.77 -23.66 -10.47
N ASP A 587 16.09 -23.73 -10.36
CA ASP A 587 16.85 -23.12 -9.29
C ASP A 587 16.52 -21.63 -9.21
N TYR A 588 16.47 -21.10 -7.99
CA TYR A 588 16.26 -19.69 -7.77
C TYR A 588 17.19 -19.18 -6.69
N ARG A 589 17.29 -17.86 -6.60
CA ARG A 589 18.10 -17.20 -5.59
C ARG A 589 17.28 -16.12 -4.93
N LYS A 590 17.32 -16.09 -3.60
CA LYS A 590 16.52 -15.16 -2.80
C LYS A 590 17.35 -14.64 -1.64
N ARG A 591 17.06 -13.41 -1.22
CA ARG A 591 17.64 -12.80 -0.03
C ARG A 591 16.70 -13.01 1.14
N ILE A 592 17.26 -13.10 2.33
CA ILE A 592 16.46 -13.00 3.55
C ILE A 592 16.36 -11.51 3.89
N PRO A 593 15.15 -10.95 4.06
CA PRO A 593 15.01 -9.58 4.54
C PRO A 593 15.78 -9.39 5.85
N ASP A 594 16.70 -8.44 5.83
CA ASP A 594 17.58 -8.12 6.96
C ASP A 594 17.08 -6.84 7.63
N TYR A 595 16.08 -7.00 8.50
CA TYR A 595 15.55 -5.95 9.35
C TYR A 595 15.81 -6.34 10.81
N ASP A 596 16.35 -5.42 11.59
CA ASP A 596 16.62 -5.60 13.01
C ASP A 596 15.70 -4.77 13.90
N THR A 597 14.76 -4.02 13.31
CA THR A 597 13.67 -3.32 14.00
C THR A 597 12.28 -3.66 13.45
N GLY A 598 11.24 -3.37 14.24
CA GLY A 598 9.82 -3.54 13.92
C GLY A 598 9.16 -4.73 14.63
N LYS A 599 7.93 -4.56 15.16
CA LYS A 599 7.19 -5.65 15.83
C LYS A 599 6.78 -6.74 14.83
N GLU A 600 7.08 -8.00 15.16
CA GLU A 600 6.76 -9.19 14.35
C GLU A 600 5.25 -9.42 14.09
N SER A 601 4.37 -8.77 14.85
CA SER A 601 2.95 -9.15 14.96
C SER A 601 2.04 -8.72 13.81
N VAL A 602 2.48 -7.81 12.93
CA VAL A 602 1.67 -7.33 11.79
C VAL A 602 2.26 -7.70 10.44
N TYR A 603 3.57 -7.96 10.38
CA TYR A 603 4.24 -8.55 9.22
C TYR A 603 3.89 -10.04 9.09
N THR A 604 2.64 -10.33 8.78
CA THR A 604 2.22 -11.67 8.32
C THR A 604 2.85 -12.05 6.97
N VAL A 605 3.52 -11.11 6.30
CA VAL A 605 4.33 -11.36 5.08
C VAL A 605 5.81 -11.67 5.41
N THR A 606 6.31 -11.28 6.59
CA THR A 606 7.65 -11.67 7.06
C THR A 606 7.60 -12.11 8.52
N GLN A 607 6.91 -13.23 8.81
CA GLN A 607 7.35 -14.01 9.96
C GLN A 607 8.80 -14.41 9.65
N LYS A 608 9.77 -14.00 10.47
CA LYS A 608 11.23 -14.23 10.31
C LYS A 608 11.54 -15.23 9.21
N VAL A 609 11.64 -14.74 7.98
CA VAL A 609 11.87 -15.61 6.82
C VAL A 609 13.27 -16.17 7.01
N LYS A 610 13.38 -17.49 7.03
CA LYS A 610 14.65 -18.16 7.25
C LYS A 610 14.84 -19.22 6.21
N ARG A 611 16.11 -19.53 5.94
CA ARG A 611 16.46 -20.72 5.17
C ARG A 611 16.34 -21.93 6.07
N TYR A 612 15.51 -22.89 5.66
CA TYR A 612 15.43 -24.22 6.24
C TYR A 612 15.96 -25.23 5.23
N VAL A 613 16.97 -26.00 5.62
CA VAL A 613 17.46 -27.12 4.81
C VAL A 613 16.49 -28.27 4.95
N ILE A 614 16.00 -28.79 3.83
CA ILE A 614 15.02 -29.89 3.79
C ILE A 614 15.70 -31.06 3.09
N LYS A 615 16.00 -32.13 3.82
CA LYS A 615 16.79 -33.25 3.30
C LYS A 615 15.91 -34.31 2.63
N GLU A 616 14.66 -34.36 3.03
CA GLU A 616 13.68 -35.36 2.69
C GLU A 616 13.36 -35.33 1.19
N PRO A 617 13.26 -36.50 0.52
CA PRO A 617 13.18 -36.57 -0.94
C PRO A 617 11.86 -36.05 -1.51
N TYR A 618 10.79 -35.99 -0.71
CA TYR A 618 9.49 -35.49 -1.16
C TYR A 618 9.50 -33.99 -1.45
N PHE A 619 10.44 -33.21 -0.92
CA PHE A 619 10.51 -31.78 -1.22
C PHE A 619 11.48 -31.53 -2.38
N ALA A 620 11.04 -30.85 -3.45
CA ALA A 620 11.80 -30.73 -4.70
C ALA A 620 13.15 -30.01 -4.55
N TYR A 621 13.24 -29.03 -3.64
CA TYR A 621 14.42 -28.20 -3.42
C TYR A 621 15.28 -28.69 -2.23
N ASP A 622 16.56 -28.31 -2.20
CA ASP A 622 17.49 -28.59 -1.09
C ASP A 622 17.15 -27.83 0.20
N SER A 623 16.42 -26.73 0.07
CA SER A 623 16.04 -25.83 1.13
C SER A 623 14.82 -25.00 0.73
N ALA A 624 14.19 -24.37 1.70
CA ALA A 624 13.12 -23.41 1.50
C ALA A 624 13.44 -22.12 2.28
N ILE A 625 13.26 -20.97 1.64
CA ILE A 625 13.37 -19.65 2.28
C ILE A 625 11.95 -19.17 2.54
N VAL A 626 11.42 -19.52 3.71
CA VAL A 626 9.99 -19.44 4.03
C VAL A 626 9.77 -18.86 5.42
N ASN A 627 8.54 -18.39 5.66
CA ASN A 627 8.08 -17.96 6.97
C ASN A 627 7.72 -19.17 7.87
N LEU A 628 7.29 -18.93 9.13
CA LEU A 628 6.96 -20.01 10.07
C LEU A 628 5.68 -20.78 9.71
N LEU A 629 4.68 -20.14 9.09
CA LEU A 629 3.42 -20.73 8.69
C LEU A 629 3.62 -21.68 7.50
N GLU A 630 4.37 -21.23 6.51
CA GLU A 630 4.83 -22.05 5.39
C GLU A 630 5.71 -23.20 5.87
N LYS A 631 6.60 -22.96 6.85
CA LYS A 631 7.42 -24.01 7.45
C LYS A 631 6.57 -25.06 8.17
N ASP A 632 5.58 -24.63 8.94
CA ASP A 632 4.61 -25.49 9.63
C ASP A 632 3.80 -26.33 8.62
N LEU A 633 3.36 -25.75 7.49
CA LEU A 633 2.74 -26.51 6.41
C LEU A 633 3.69 -27.61 5.87
N ILE A 634 4.94 -27.26 5.56
CA ILE A 634 5.94 -28.22 5.06
C ILE A 634 6.12 -29.37 6.05
N ASP A 635 6.21 -29.07 7.35
CA ASP A 635 6.38 -30.08 8.40
C ASP A 635 5.17 -31.00 8.50
N ARG A 636 3.96 -30.44 8.51
CA ARG A 636 2.73 -31.24 8.55
C ARG A 636 2.58 -32.14 7.34
N ILE A 637 2.91 -31.66 6.14
CA ILE A 637 2.92 -32.53 4.96
C ILE A 637 3.99 -33.62 5.13
N SER A 638 5.18 -33.27 5.62
CA SER A 638 6.27 -34.23 5.89
C SER A 638 5.81 -35.42 6.74
N GLU A 639 5.02 -35.18 7.77
CA GLU A 639 4.47 -36.19 8.68
C GLU A 639 3.50 -37.16 7.97
N ARG A 640 2.89 -36.73 6.86
CA ARG A 640 1.88 -37.47 6.09
C ARG A 640 2.40 -38.12 4.80
N VAL A 641 3.65 -37.85 4.44
CA VAL A 641 4.26 -38.35 3.20
C VAL A 641 4.23 -39.87 3.10
N ASN A 642 4.34 -40.60 4.21
CA ASN A 642 4.30 -42.06 4.19
C ASN A 642 2.92 -42.58 3.80
N GLU A 643 1.84 -42.05 4.40
CA GLU A 643 0.45 -42.40 4.04
C GLU A 643 0.16 -42.10 2.56
N LEU A 644 0.72 -41.01 2.02
CA LEU A 644 0.60 -40.70 0.59
C LEU A 644 1.37 -41.69 -0.29
N LYS A 645 2.54 -42.15 0.15
CA LYS A 645 3.37 -43.11 -0.60
C LYS A 645 2.81 -44.53 -0.61
N ASP A 646 1.86 -44.85 0.26
CA ASP A 646 1.16 -46.13 0.21
C ASP A 646 0.26 -46.23 -1.03
N GLU A 647 -0.22 -45.09 -1.57
CA GLU A 647 -1.10 -45.02 -2.74
C GLU A 647 -0.41 -44.44 -4.00
N TYR A 648 0.65 -43.64 -3.83
CA TYR A 648 1.32 -42.92 -4.92
C TYR A 648 2.82 -43.26 -5.03
N ASP A 649 3.27 -43.60 -6.22
CA ASP A 649 4.69 -43.91 -6.51
C ASP A 649 5.57 -42.66 -6.42
N GLU A 650 5.04 -41.52 -6.88
CA GLU A 650 5.74 -40.24 -6.91
C GLU A 650 4.97 -39.21 -6.08
N VAL A 651 5.62 -38.73 -5.01
CA VAL A 651 5.05 -37.74 -4.08
C VAL A 651 6.03 -36.58 -3.93
N TYR A 652 5.66 -35.41 -4.45
CA TYR A 652 6.49 -34.20 -4.38
C TYR A 652 5.73 -32.96 -3.93
N LEU A 653 6.26 -32.27 -2.92
CA LEU A 653 5.87 -30.91 -2.57
C LEU A 653 6.83 -29.92 -3.24
N ILE A 654 6.27 -29.01 -4.04
CA ILE A 654 6.99 -28.02 -4.84
C ILE A 654 6.59 -26.62 -4.35
N ARG A 655 7.56 -25.84 -3.87
CA ARG A 655 7.35 -24.40 -3.59
C ARG A 655 7.46 -23.62 -4.89
N MET A 656 6.44 -22.82 -5.19
CA MET A 656 6.40 -21.92 -6.34
C MET A 656 6.89 -20.52 -5.92
N ASP A 657 8.20 -20.33 -5.77
CA ASP A 657 8.76 -19.01 -5.40
C ASP A 657 8.72 -18.03 -6.58
N GLU A 658 8.33 -16.79 -6.32
CA GLU A 658 8.24 -15.72 -7.33
C GLU A 658 9.58 -15.40 -8.01
N ASN A 659 10.71 -15.68 -7.34
CA ASN A 659 12.04 -15.43 -7.87
C ASN A 659 12.46 -16.45 -8.93
N MET A 660 11.71 -17.54 -9.10
CA MET A 660 12.02 -18.55 -10.12
C MET A 660 11.98 -17.96 -11.53
N HIS A 661 10.94 -17.20 -11.91
CA HIS A 661 10.79 -16.65 -13.27
C HIS A 661 10.84 -15.13 -13.33
N ARG A 662 11.52 -14.50 -12.38
CA ARG A 662 11.51 -13.04 -12.21
C ARG A 662 11.87 -12.25 -13.46
N GLU A 663 12.79 -12.76 -14.28
CA GLU A 663 13.26 -12.13 -15.52
C GLU A 663 12.71 -12.81 -16.79
N SER A 664 11.69 -13.66 -16.65
CA SER A 664 11.13 -14.44 -17.74
C SER A 664 9.64 -14.19 -17.90
N SER A 665 9.18 -14.09 -19.15
CA SER A 665 7.75 -14.11 -19.49
C SER A 665 7.02 -15.38 -19.04
N LYS A 666 7.77 -16.44 -18.66
CA LYS A 666 7.22 -17.66 -18.08
C LYS A 666 6.45 -17.44 -16.77
N LYS A 667 6.71 -16.35 -16.03
CA LYS A 667 5.97 -16.03 -14.79
C LYS A 667 4.47 -15.91 -15.02
N ASP A 668 4.06 -15.42 -16.19
CA ASP A 668 2.64 -15.22 -16.49
C ASP A 668 1.87 -16.51 -16.78
N ASN A 669 2.59 -17.59 -17.13
CA ASN A 669 2.02 -18.92 -17.38
C ASN A 669 1.70 -19.68 -16.10
N LEU A 670 2.32 -19.32 -14.97
CA LEU A 670 2.15 -20.00 -13.67
C LEU A 670 1.18 -19.24 -12.76
N LYS A 671 0.12 -18.69 -13.34
CA LYS A 671 -0.93 -17.94 -12.64
C LYS A 671 -2.27 -18.61 -12.86
N LEU A 672 -3.06 -18.71 -11.80
CA LEU A 672 -4.47 -19.06 -11.86
C LEU A 672 -5.31 -17.81 -12.03
N TYR A 673 -6.23 -17.87 -12.99
CA TYR A 673 -7.19 -16.82 -13.28
C TYR A 673 -8.61 -17.30 -13.00
N GLN A 674 -9.46 -16.43 -12.49
CA GLN A 674 -10.87 -16.76 -12.28
C GLN A 674 -11.56 -17.06 -13.62
N PHE A 675 -12.36 -18.12 -13.66
CA PHE A 675 -13.12 -18.56 -14.84
C PHE A 675 -14.58 -18.92 -14.53
N ASP A 676 -15.03 -18.65 -13.31
CA ASP A 676 -16.43 -18.76 -12.92
C ASP A 676 -17.26 -17.70 -13.67
N SER A 677 -18.27 -18.17 -14.42
CA SER A 677 -19.17 -17.33 -15.21
C SER A 677 -20.22 -16.59 -14.37
N HIS A 678 -20.41 -16.98 -13.10
CA HIS A 678 -21.41 -16.42 -12.19
C HIS A 678 -20.81 -15.98 -10.84
N ALA A 679 -19.52 -15.66 -10.82
CA ALA A 679 -18.85 -15.20 -9.61
C ALA A 679 -19.53 -13.94 -9.04
N ARG A 680 -19.66 -13.86 -7.70
CA ARG A 680 -20.21 -12.68 -7.01
C ARG A 680 -19.34 -11.44 -7.20
N GLU A 681 -18.02 -11.65 -7.16
CA GLU A 681 -17.01 -10.63 -7.42
C GLU A 681 -16.02 -11.18 -8.44
N ILE A 682 -15.65 -10.33 -9.41
CA ILE A 682 -14.77 -10.72 -10.50
C ILE A 682 -13.37 -10.17 -10.27
N HIS A 683 -12.36 -11.05 -10.28
CA HIS A 683 -10.94 -10.74 -10.09
C HIS A 683 -10.14 -11.05 -11.36
N TYR A 684 -9.45 -10.05 -11.89
CA TYR A 684 -8.66 -10.16 -13.13
C TYR A 684 -7.19 -10.44 -12.92
N SER A 685 -6.71 -10.22 -11.69
CA SER A 685 -5.34 -10.54 -11.34
C SER A 685 -5.19 -12.04 -11.28
N GLY A 686 -4.37 -12.61 -12.15
CA GLY A 686 -3.89 -13.96 -11.95
C GLY A 686 -2.98 -14.00 -10.72
N PHE A 687 -3.08 -15.07 -9.92
CA PHE A 687 -2.17 -15.28 -8.80
C PHE A 687 -1.43 -16.61 -8.95
N GLN A 688 -0.20 -16.66 -8.48
CA GLN A 688 0.59 -17.90 -8.42
C GLN A 688 0.36 -18.53 -7.03
N PRO A 689 -0.24 -19.72 -6.93
CA PRO A 689 -0.36 -20.45 -5.66
C PRO A 689 1.00 -20.75 -5.07
N ASP A 690 1.13 -20.70 -3.75
CA ASP A 690 2.42 -20.82 -3.09
C ASP A 690 3.06 -22.22 -3.21
N PHE A 691 2.26 -23.28 -3.10
CA PHE A 691 2.73 -24.65 -3.18
C PHE A 691 1.87 -25.50 -4.12
N ILE A 692 2.54 -26.48 -4.74
CA ILE A 692 1.90 -27.58 -5.45
C ILE A 692 2.31 -28.89 -4.78
N LEU A 693 1.32 -29.68 -4.35
CA LEU A 693 1.52 -31.08 -4.01
C LEU A 693 1.21 -31.92 -5.27
N TYR A 694 2.24 -32.60 -5.76
CA TYR A 694 2.24 -33.47 -6.93
C TYR A 694 2.17 -34.92 -6.45
N LEU A 695 1.16 -35.66 -6.90
CA LEU A 695 0.94 -37.07 -6.59
C LEU A 695 0.71 -37.82 -7.90
N GLU A 696 1.45 -38.90 -8.14
CA GLU A 696 1.31 -39.72 -9.35
C GLU A 696 1.52 -41.21 -9.06
N ASN A 697 0.69 -42.05 -9.64
CA ASN A 697 0.88 -43.50 -9.76
C ASN A 697 0.56 -43.94 -11.21
N SER A 698 0.45 -45.25 -11.45
CA SER A 698 0.18 -45.77 -12.81
C SER A 698 -1.15 -45.30 -13.42
N ASP A 699 -2.13 -44.96 -12.58
CA ASP A 699 -3.53 -44.77 -12.97
C ASP A 699 -4.00 -43.32 -12.82
N PHE A 700 -3.37 -42.55 -11.93
CA PHE A 700 -3.80 -41.21 -11.55
C PHE A 700 -2.64 -40.24 -11.41
N TYR A 701 -2.90 -39.00 -11.79
CA TYR A 701 -2.06 -37.85 -11.47
C TYR A 701 -2.92 -36.80 -10.78
N ILE A 702 -2.54 -36.38 -9.57
CA ILE A 702 -3.26 -35.35 -8.81
C ILE A 702 -2.32 -34.16 -8.54
N GLN A 703 -2.78 -32.98 -8.94
CA GLN A 703 -2.17 -31.70 -8.59
C GLN A 703 -3.04 -30.99 -7.56
N ILE A 704 -2.49 -30.69 -6.38
CA ILE A 704 -3.19 -29.93 -5.34
C ILE A 704 -2.49 -28.59 -5.13
N PHE A 705 -3.21 -27.50 -5.38
CA PHE A 705 -2.77 -26.14 -5.04
C PHE A 705 -2.99 -25.86 -3.55
N ILE A 706 -1.95 -25.35 -2.88
CA ILE A 706 -1.97 -25.05 -1.45
C ILE A 706 -1.44 -23.63 -1.22
N GLU A 707 -2.15 -22.85 -0.42
CA GLU A 707 -1.81 -21.46 -0.10
C GLU A 707 -1.87 -21.23 1.43
N PRO A 708 -0.73 -20.99 2.10
CA PRO A 708 -0.69 -20.54 3.47
C PRO A 708 -1.17 -19.09 3.61
N LYS A 709 -2.03 -18.82 4.60
CA LYS A 709 -2.57 -17.48 4.81
C LYS A 709 -2.69 -17.07 6.27
N GLY A 710 -2.22 -15.86 6.58
CA GLY A 710 -2.45 -15.22 7.87
C GLY A 710 -3.91 -14.80 8.04
N THR A 711 -4.45 -14.90 9.26
CA THR A 711 -5.87 -14.65 9.57
C THR A 711 -6.36 -13.26 9.16
N ASN A 712 -5.49 -12.24 9.22
CA ASN A 712 -5.83 -10.86 8.91
C ASN A 712 -6.02 -10.58 7.40
N LEU A 713 -5.62 -11.51 6.53
CA LEU A 713 -5.68 -11.36 5.08
C LEU A 713 -6.77 -12.23 4.44
N LEU A 714 -7.52 -13.00 5.24
CA LEU A 714 -8.50 -13.96 4.74
C LEU A 714 -9.59 -13.27 3.91
N GLU A 715 -10.19 -12.19 4.42
CA GLU A 715 -11.28 -11.49 3.74
C GLU A 715 -10.82 -10.88 2.41
N LYS A 716 -9.66 -10.21 2.39
CA LYS A 716 -9.08 -9.57 1.20
C LYS A 716 -8.75 -10.59 0.10
N ASP A 717 -8.26 -11.76 0.47
CA ASP A 717 -7.77 -12.77 -0.48
C ASP A 717 -8.75 -13.93 -0.71
N GLN A 718 -9.96 -13.88 -0.13
CA GLN A 718 -10.96 -14.96 -0.20
C GLN A 718 -11.24 -15.44 -1.63
N TRP A 719 -11.21 -14.53 -2.60
CA TRP A 719 -11.41 -14.84 -4.01
C TRP A 719 -10.45 -15.90 -4.58
N LYS A 720 -9.24 -16.05 -4.01
CA LYS A 720 -8.28 -17.10 -4.42
C LYS A 720 -8.73 -18.48 -3.96
N GLU A 721 -9.24 -18.58 -2.73
CA GLU A 721 -9.84 -19.82 -2.21
C GLU A 721 -11.15 -20.16 -2.95
N ASP A 722 -11.88 -19.14 -3.40
CA ASP A 722 -13.08 -19.33 -4.21
C ASP A 722 -12.73 -19.96 -5.58
N ILE A 723 -11.60 -19.60 -6.19
CA ILE A 723 -11.09 -20.26 -7.40
C ILE A 723 -10.78 -21.74 -7.12
N PHE A 724 -10.11 -22.06 -6.00
CA PHE A 724 -9.85 -23.45 -5.61
C PHE A 724 -11.14 -24.25 -5.42
N SER A 725 -12.11 -23.65 -4.74
CA SER A 725 -13.43 -24.24 -4.51
C SER A 725 -14.17 -24.48 -5.83
N PHE A 726 -14.10 -23.53 -6.76
CA PHE A 726 -14.71 -23.63 -8.08
C PHE A 726 -14.07 -24.75 -8.92
N ILE A 727 -12.73 -24.86 -8.92
CA ILE A 727 -12.01 -25.96 -9.57
C ILE A 727 -12.50 -27.32 -9.03
N ASN A 728 -12.64 -27.45 -7.71
CA ASN A 728 -13.06 -28.69 -7.09
C ASN A 728 -14.50 -29.09 -7.44
N GLN A 729 -15.43 -28.12 -7.47
CA GLN A 729 -16.84 -28.34 -7.75
C GLN A 729 -17.11 -28.66 -9.21
N ASN A 730 -16.29 -28.12 -10.13
CA ASN A 730 -16.47 -28.25 -11.57
C ASN A 730 -15.39 -29.14 -12.21
N GLU A 731 -14.82 -30.08 -11.45
CA GLU A 731 -13.74 -30.98 -11.91
C GLU A 731 -14.10 -31.68 -13.24
N GLY A 732 -15.34 -32.14 -13.38
CA GLY A 732 -15.82 -32.82 -14.60
C GLY A 732 -15.97 -31.93 -15.83
N GLU A 733 -15.87 -30.60 -15.68
CA GLU A 733 -15.97 -29.63 -16.78
C GLU A 733 -14.60 -29.09 -17.20
N LEU A 734 -13.52 -29.48 -16.51
CA LEU A 734 -12.17 -29.02 -16.83
C LEU A 734 -11.66 -29.69 -18.10
N VAL A 735 -11.11 -28.89 -19.01
CA VAL A 735 -10.49 -29.39 -20.25
C VAL A 735 -8.98 -29.38 -20.07
N ILE A 736 -8.39 -30.54 -19.85
CA ILE A 736 -6.93 -30.68 -19.76
C ILE A 736 -6.41 -30.97 -21.15
N ASN A 737 -5.51 -30.12 -21.66
CA ASN A 737 -5.14 -30.11 -23.08
C ASN A 737 -4.24 -31.29 -23.53
N GLU A 738 -4.20 -32.39 -22.78
CA GLU A 738 -3.44 -33.61 -23.07
C GLU A 738 -4.14 -34.83 -22.43
N ASP A 739 -4.30 -35.91 -23.20
CA ASP A 739 -4.97 -37.16 -22.81
C ASP A 739 -4.13 -37.97 -21.80
N VAL A 740 -3.90 -37.42 -20.60
CA VAL A 740 -3.46 -38.21 -19.45
C VAL A 740 -4.71 -38.58 -18.66
N GLU A 741 -5.29 -39.74 -19.00
CA GLU A 741 -6.38 -40.34 -18.22
C GLU A 741 -6.03 -40.34 -16.73
N GLY A 742 -7.01 -40.00 -15.88
CA GLY A 742 -6.81 -39.94 -14.43
C GLY A 742 -6.16 -38.66 -13.89
N THR A 743 -5.96 -37.62 -14.71
CA THR A 743 -5.48 -36.31 -14.22
C THR A 743 -6.55 -35.55 -13.45
N ARG A 744 -6.23 -35.11 -12.24
CA ARG A 744 -7.11 -34.35 -11.34
C ARG A 744 -6.42 -33.08 -10.86
N ILE A 745 -7.05 -31.93 -11.05
CA ILE A 745 -6.56 -30.63 -10.57
C ILE A 745 -7.45 -30.18 -9.43
N LYS A 746 -6.83 -29.86 -8.30
CA LYS A 746 -7.51 -29.59 -7.03
C LYS A 746 -6.88 -28.39 -6.35
N GLY A 747 -7.64 -27.77 -5.46
CA GLY A 747 -7.13 -26.78 -4.50
C GLY A 747 -7.76 -26.98 -3.14
N VAL A 748 -7.07 -26.57 -2.08
CA VAL A 748 -7.55 -26.71 -0.70
C VAL A 748 -7.86 -25.35 -0.08
N LYS A 749 -8.59 -25.35 1.03
CA LYS A 749 -8.76 -24.16 1.87
C LYS A 749 -7.40 -23.62 2.31
N PHE A 750 -7.34 -22.32 2.55
CA PHE A 750 -6.13 -21.68 3.04
C PHE A 750 -5.59 -22.35 4.30
N TYR A 751 -4.30 -22.69 4.26
CA TYR A 751 -3.61 -23.20 5.43
C TYR A 751 -3.37 -22.06 6.42
N THR A 752 -3.98 -22.15 7.61
CA THR A 752 -3.87 -21.12 8.66
C THR A 752 -3.11 -21.68 9.85
N SER A 753 -2.67 -20.80 10.77
CA SER A 753 -1.91 -21.21 11.95
C SER A 753 -2.60 -22.36 12.71
N ASN A 754 -1.82 -23.38 13.07
CA ASN A 754 -2.30 -24.62 13.70
C ASN A 754 -3.31 -25.41 12.88
N ASP A 755 -3.36 -25.21 11.56
CA ASP A 755 -4.36 -25.80 10.66
C ASP A 755 -5.82 -25.46 11.04
N GLY A 756 -6.08 -24.22 11.47
CA GLY A 756 -7.40 -23.80 11.97
C GLY A 756 -8.56 -23.87 10.98
N ARG A 757 -8.31 -24.21 9.70
CA ARG A 757 -9.32 -24.41 8.65
C ARG A 757 -9.42 -25.86 8.16
N ASN A 758 -8.72 -26.79 8.82
CA ASN A 758 -8.67 -28.23 8.49
C ASN A 758 -8.22 -28.49 7.04
N THR A 759 -7.17 -27.78 6.61
CA THR A 759 -6.57 -27.95 5.29
C THR A 759 -5.93 -29.33 5.16
N MET A 760 -5.31 -29.87 6.22
CA MET A 760 -4.69 -31.21 6.16
C MET A 760 -5.73 -32.31 5.98
N ASP A 761 -6.86 -32.23 6.67
CA ASP A 761 -7.96 -33.19 6.50
C ASP A 761 -8.47 -33.18 5.06
N GLN A 762 -8.65 -31.99 4.49
CA GLN A 762 -9.09 -31.84 3.10
C GLN A 762 -8.06 -32.40 2.10
N ILE A 763 -6.76 -32.24 2.36
CA ILE A 763 -5.71 -32.88 1.53
C ILE A 763 -5.86 -34.40 1.58
N GLY A 764 -6.05 -34.99 2.77
CA GLY A 764 -6.31 -36.41 2.92
C GLY A 764 -7.56 -36.86 2.16
N GLU A 765 -8.68 -36.16 2.33
CA GLU A 765 -9.94 -36.47 1.62
C GLU A 765 -9.77 -36.44 0.10
N ILE A 766 -9.02 -35.47 -0.43
CA ILE A 766 -8.77 -35.34 -1.87
C ILE A 766 -7.82 -36.44 -2.37
N ALA A 767 -6.73 -36.70 -1.64
CA ALA A 767 -5.66 -37.59 -2.08
C ALA A 767 -5.95 -39.07 -1.81
N LEU A 768 -6.60 -39.40 -0.69
CA LEU A 768 -6.80 -40.77 -0.20
C LEU A 768 -8.28 -41.16 -0.10
N GLY A 769 -9.21 -40.22 -0.32
CA GLY A 769 -10.65 -40.44 -0.10
C GLY A 769 -11.06 -40.52 1.37
N LYS A 770 -10.12 -40.28 2.30
CA LYS A 770 -10.33 -40.26 3.76
C LYS A 770 -9.40 -39.22 4.42
N PRO A 771 -9.76 -38.62 5.56
CA PRO A 771 -8.82 -37.84 6.36
C PRO A 771 -7.59 -38.66 6.74
N PHE A 772 -6.45 -37.98 6.97
CA PHE A 772 -5.24 -38.64 7.45
C PHE A 772 -5.43 -39.31 8.80
N GLU A 773 -4.68 -40.37 9.07
CA GLU A 773 -4.82 -41.13 10.31
C GLU A 773 -4.27 -40.36 11.53
N GLY A 774 -4.74 -40.67 12.73
CA GLY A 774 -4.21 -40.02 13.94
C GLY A 774 -2.81 -40.54 14.26
N LEU A 775 -1.77 -39.70 14.24
CA LEU A 775 -0.39 -40.12 14.54
C LEU A 775 -0.13 -40.39 16.03
N SER A 776 -1.09 -40.09 16.91
CA SER A 776 -0.90 -40.13 18.37
C SER A 776 -1.20 -41.48 19.01
N MET A 777 -1.79 -42.43 18.30
CA MET A 777 -2.03 -43.79 18.79
C MET A 777 -1.65 -44.79 17.69
N GLU A 778 -0.73 -45.70 18.01
CA GLU A 778 -0.33 -46.84 17.16
C GLU A 778 -1.44 -47.88 16.98
#